data_AF-A0A5C5FPI7-F1
#
_entry.id   AF-A0A5C5FPI7-F1
#
_cell.length_a   1.000
_cell.length_b   1.000
_cell.length_c   1.000
_cell.angle_alpha   90.00
_cell.angle_beta   90.00
_cell.angle_gamma   90.00
#
_symmetry.space_group_name_H-M   'P 1'
#
loop_
_entity.id
_entity.type
_entity.pdbx_description
1 polymer ?
#
loop_
_entity_poly.entity_id
_entity_poly.type
_entity_poly.pdbx_seq_one_letter_code
_entity_poly.pdbx_strand_id
1 'polypeptide(L)'
;MDIDDIFKRPPLPKSGAGTKRKLDAPVLDPESYKSARLDTPNGSASSAGADAKGKGRAVTIQDGSDDDDEGDDRGEFAPGQDADYFAEEDEDGRFFGGGLSNVQKQVLNIMETSGNEEQLPGEDLTPQSVRKALLALEKAVNKNRDLRTKYPTDPEKFVDSEFNLLEALRSLFLLSTNPAMTYPILLENSTPNTLADLLSHENLDVPVAVVEVLEELLDPEDLEDDGEEDEDEAAIEAKRAAMKSLLDGLVEAGVVELVVAQLQRLNEEDEGERNGVFHTLSLIENLITLTPQLASPFLSPKSSFLSFLVKRLGEDKKPVEYDQNRFYAAEMLALVLSLPPEVVEGENEARQRVGTEGWVDALLKVLSVYRKKDPASSDEVEFMENCFDALCSALSSPTPAPSAPDAPAVHPVKTAFLDGEGVELLVLMLKAKNLSRTRAIKALDHALQGREGAPLCERFVEALGLKTLFAVFMGRSEGGKKKKSVATTHEDTEHMLSLLSSLFTSLPSDTPLRMRLLAKFVESDYEKVDRLCELREELERRIERGVDPAIATEMDEDELYLEKLDNGLFALQLADYVAAWVCMEDDGVRRLSPPPEPRSHPRSSRTHADPTQARDHLKMLLSRRDKSLRDIVAVLDEYRDNIGVDDDLPEDAPPSEGEERRAILDQLARYLESVA
;
A
#
# COMPACT_ATOMS: atom_id res chain seq x y z
N MET A 1 53.86 49.99 -14.76
CA MET A 1 53.48 48.57 -14.83
C MET A 1 52.67 48.32 -13.61
N ASP A 2 51.37 48.11 -13.79
CA ASP A 2 50.39 48.04 -12.71
C ASP A 2 49.65 46.71 -12.79
N ILE A 3 49.36 46.14 -11.61
CA ILE A 3 48.99 44.72 -11.38
C ILE A 3 47.48 44.45 -11.57
N ASP A 4 46.68 45.47 -11.92
CA ASP A 4 45.22 45.37 -12.03
C ASP A 4 44.67 45.09 -13.45
N ASP A 5 45.51 44.85 -14.46
CA ASP A 5 45.07 44.60 -15.84
C ASP A 5 44.98 43.10 -16.22
N ILE A 6 45.16 42.16 -15.28
CA ILE A 6 45.10 40.70 -15.55
C ILE A 6 43.74 40.06 -15.20
N PHE A 7 42.81 40.78 -14.58
CA PHE A 7 41.48 40.25 -14.25
C PHE A 7 40.32 41.17 -14.67
N LYS A 8 40.09 41.32 -15.98
CA LYS A 8 38.77 41.78 -16.50
C LYS A 8 38.41 41.06 -17.80
N ARG A 9 37.38 40.20 -17.76
CA ARG A 9 36.70 39.68 -18.96
C ARG A 9 35.63 40.68 -19.44
N PRO A 10 35.64 41.08 -20.73
CA PRO A 10 34.53 41.76 -21.40
C PRO A 10 33.49 40.76 -22.00
N PRO A 11 32.32 41.23 -22.48
CA PRO A 11 31.05 40.51 -22.45
C PRO A 11 30.81 39.60 -23.67
N LEU A 12 30.07 38.50 -23.45
CA LEU A 12 29.62 37.57 -24.50
C LEU A 12 28.14 37.80 -24.87
N PRO A 13 27.78 37.77 -26.17
CA PRO A 13 26.40 37.75 -26.66
C PRO A 13 25.90 36.35 -27.09
N LYS A 14 24.60 36.10 -26.86
CA LYS A 14 23.61 35.16 -27.45
C LYS A 14 24.05 33.73 -27.92
N SER A 15 23.65 32.74 -27.12
CA SER A 15 23.27 31.34 -27.46
C SER A 15 21.93 31.04 -26.71
N GLY A 16 20.96 30.19 -27.08
CA GLY A 16 20.97 28.94 -27.83
C GLY A 16 20.82 27.75 -26.86
N ALA A 17 19.58 27.21 -26.71
CA ALA A 17 19.14 25.89 -26.19
C ALA A 17 19.79 25.20 -24.95
N GLY A 18 18.94 24.54 -24.13
CA GLY A 18 19.31 23.47 -23.16
C GLY A 18 19.94 23.99 -21.86
N THR A 19 19.61 23.52 -20.66
CA THR A 19 19.74 22.13 -20.19
C THR A 19 19.09 22.05 -18.81
N LYS A 20 18.26 21.02 -18.59
CA LYS A 20 17.73 20.63 -17.29
C LYS A 20 18.87 20.10 -16.43
N ARG A 21 18.99 20.52 -15.17
CA ARG A 21 19.90 19.87 -14.22
C ARG A 21 19.32 18.50 -13.85
N LYS A 22 20.22 17.52 -13.89
CA LYS A 22 20.05 16.15 -13.42
C LYS A 22 19.80 16.18 -11.90
N LEU A 23 18.78 15.46 -11.47
CA LEU A 23 18.66 14.94 -10.11
C LEU A 23 19.41 13.61 -10.11
N ASP A 24 20.32 13.42 -9.14
CA ASP A 24 20.93 12.13 -8.87
C ASP A 24 19.88 11.18 -8.28
N ALA A 25 20.02 9.88 -8.56
CA ALA A 25 19.16 8.83 -8.02
C ALA A 25 19.45 8.62 -6.52
N PRO A 26 18.44 8.43 -5.66
CA PRO A 26 18.65 8.25 -4.23
C PRO A 26 19.25 6.86 -3.95
N VAL A 27 20.37 6.86 -3.22
CA VAL A 27 20.92 5.66 -2.58
C VAL A 27 20.04 5.32 -1.38
N LEU A 28 19.69 4.04 -1.21
CA LEU A 28 18.90 3.52 -0.09
C LEU A 28 19.58 3.81 1.25
N ASP A 29 18.98 4.71 2.02
CA ASP A 29 19.29 4.97 3.44
C ASP A 29 18.07 4.57 4.29
N PRO A 30 18.21 3.64 5.26
CA PRO A 30 17.12 3.19 6.13
C PRO A 30 16.46 4.27 7.00
N GLU A 31 16.97 5.51 7.02
CA GLU A 31 16.41 6.65 7.77
C GLU A 31 15.48 7.57 6.95
N SER A 32 15.16 7.24 5.69
CA SER A 32 14.43 8.11 4.75
C SER A 32 12.89 8.18 4.89
N TYR A 33 12.30 7.63 5.96
CA TYR A 33 10.86 7.74 6.25
C TYR A 33 10.45 9.05 6.94
N LYS A 34 11.12 10.17 6.64
CA LYS A 34 10.70 11.50 7.07
C LYS A 34 10.73 12.45 5.89
N SER A 35 9.64 13.20 5.72
CA SER A 35 9.38 14.23 4.70
C SER A 35 8.81 13.77 3.35
N ALA A 36 7.47 13.73 3.29
CA ALA A 36 6.71 13.95 2.06
C ALA A 36 5.99 15.31 2.12
N ARG A 37 6.74 16.42 2.04
CA ARG A 37 6.15 17.75 1.75
C ARG A 37 6.18 18.00 0.24
N LEU A 38 4.99 18.15 -0.35
CA LEU A 38 4.79 18.58 -1.73
C LEU A 38 4.92 20.11 -1.82
N ASP A 39 5.98 20.59 -2.47
CA ASP A 39 6.11 21.98 -2.92
C ASP A 39 5.14 22.25 -4.10
N THR A 40 4.07 22.99 -3.84
CA THR A 40 3.26 23.65 -4.89
C THR A 40 3.82 25.04 -5.22
N PRO A 41 4.11 25.37 -6.49
CA PRO A 41 4.51 26.72 -6.87
C PRO A 41 3.28 27.62 -7.02
N ASN A 42 3.19 28.68 -6.20
CA ASN A 42 2.21 29.75 -6.34
C ASN A 42 2.75 30.88 -7.25
N GLY A 43 1.89 31.46 -8.12
CA GLY A 43 2.28 32.57 -8.98
C GLY A 43 1.36 32.94 -10.15
N SER A 44 0.11 33.32 -9.84
CA SER A 44 -0.81 34.24 -10.54
C SER A 44 -0.54 34.68 -12.01
N ALA A 45 -1.56 34.55 -12.87
CA ALA A 45 -1.82 35.53 -13.93
C ALA A 45 -3.30 35.57 -14.35
N SER A 46 -3.82 36.79 -14.34
CA SER A 46 -5.15 37.29 -14.66
C SER A 46 -5.72 36.93 -16.04
N SER A 47 -7.05 36.77 -16.06
CA SER A 47 -7.95 36.69 -17.22
C SER A 47 -7.92 37.90 -18.16
N ALA A 48 -8.00 37.64 -19.47
CA ALA A 48 -8.57 38.57 -20.45
C ALA A 48 -9.12 37.85 -21.71
N GLY A 49 -10.42 38.04 -21.99
CA GLY A 49 -10.92 38.35 -23.34
C GLY A 49 -11.57 37.25 -24.22
N ALA A 50 -12.91 37.26 -24.27
CA ALA A 50 -13.81 37.05 -25.45
C ALA A 50 -13.76 35.68 -26.19
N ASP A 51 -14.83 35.02 -26.67
CA ASP A 51 -16.10 35.46 -27.25
C ASP A 51 -17.06 34.26 -27.57
N ALA A 52 -18.38 34.49 -27.40
CA ALA A 52 -19.54 34.03 -28.22
C ALA A 52 -20.18 32.60 -28.23
N LYS A 53 -21.50 32.63 -27.88
CA LYS A 53 -22.73 31.88 -28.32
C LYS A 53 -23.25 30.75 -27.39
N GLY A 54 -24.50 30.74 -26.89
CA GLY A 54 -25.66 31.64 -26.98
C GLY A 54 -26.97 30.97 -26.48
N LYS A 55 -28.03 31.80 -26.26
CA LYS A 55 -29.47 31.53 -25.91
C LYS A 55 -29.76 31.12 -24.45
N GLY A 56 -30.66 31.74 -23.67
CA GLY A 56 -31.56 32.88 -23.86
C GLY A 56 -32.85 32.72 -23.03
N ARG A 57 -33.10 33.62 -22.05
CA ARG A 57 -34.40 34.12 -21.51
C ARG A 57 -34.11 34.89 -20.20
N ALA A 58 -34.06 36.24 -20.21
CA ALA A 58 -35.15 37.19 -19.88
C ALA A 58 -35.70 37.00 -18.44
N VAL A 59 -35.58 37.93 -17.49
CA VAL A 59 -36.35 39.20 -17.36
C VAL A 59 -35.76 40.02 -16.16
N THR A 60 -35.17 41.22 -16.40
CA THR A 60 -35.52 42.60 -15.89
C THR A 60 -35.00 42.97 -14.48
N ILE A 61 -33.86 43.68 -14.30
CA ILE A 61 -33.57 45.15 -14.28
C ILE A 61 -34.40 45.98 -13.28
N GLN A 62 -33.76 46.53 -12.24
CA GLN A 62 -33.51 47.97 -11.96
C GLN A 62 -32.74 48.08 -10.62
N ASP A 63 -31.49 48.51 -10.47
CA ASP A 63 -30.67 49.64 -10.98
C ASP A 63 -30.71 50.89 -10.06
N GLY A 64 -29.50 51.34 -9.67
CA GLY A 64 -29.18 52.61 -9.00
C GLY A 64 -29.15 52.56 -7.46
N SER A 65 -28.16 53.08 -6.76
CA SER A 65 -27.00 53.89 -7.13
C SER A 65 -26.14 54.09 -5.88
N ASP A 66 -24.84 54.28 -6.10
CA ASP A 66 -23.84 54.77 -5.15
C ASP A 66 -24.33 55.97 -4.31
N ASP A 67 -23.90 56.04 -3.05
CA ASP A 67 -23.18 57.21 -2.51
C ASP A 67 -22.65 56.89 -1.10
N ASP A 68 -21.35 57.11 -0.95
CA ASP A 68 -20.60 57.14 0.31
C ASP A 68 -21.11 58.27 1.22
N ASP A 69 -21.32 58.00 2.51
CA ASP A 69 -20.94 58.98 3.55
C ASP A 69 -20.81 58.33 4.93
N GLU A 70 -19.72 58.69 5.60
CA GLU A 70 -19.31 58.25 6.93
C GLU A 70 -20.26 58.80 8.01
N GLY A 71 -20.69 57.94 8.94
CA GLY A 71 -21.49 58.32 10.09
C GLY A 71 -21.33 57.33 11.24
N ASP A 72 -20.45 57.70 12.18
CA ASP A 72 -20.23 57.08 13.49
C ASP A 72 -21.55 56.87 14.25
N ASP A 73 -21.92 55.61 14.54
CA ASP A 73 -22.86 55.31 15.61
C ASP A 73 -22.46 54.03 16.35
N ARG A 74 -22.04 54.21 17.61
CA ARG A 74 -21.87 53.14 18.57
C ARG A 74 -23.25 52.59 18.94
N GLY A 75 -23.57 51.38 18.51
CA GLY A 75 -24.82 50.72 18.89
C GLY A 75 -24.77 49.21 18.74
N GLU A 76 -24.66 48.53 19.89
CA GLU A 76 -25.21 47.19 20.16
C GLU A 76 -24.51 45.97 19.53
N PHE A 77 -23.49 45.53 20.27
CA PHE A 77 -23.18 44.13 20.59
C PHE A 77 -24.42 43.21 20.53
N ALA A 78 -24.50 42.35 19.52
CA ALA A 78 -25.37 41.18 19.50
C ALA A 78 -24.49 39.92 19.71
N PRO A 79 -24.84 39.03 20.66
CA PRO A 79 -24.01 37.90 21.05
C PRO A 79 -24.27 36.71 20.10
N GLY A 80 -23.21 36.23 19.47
CA GLY A 80 -23.28 35.09 18.55
C GLY A 80 -22.06 35.09 17.61
N GLN A 81 -20.88 34.83 18.17
CA GLN A 81 -19.72 34.41 17.39
C GLN A 81 -19.93 32.95 16.97
N ASP A 82 -20.80 32.72 15.99
CA ASP A 82 -20.79 31.47 15.23
C ASP A 82 -19.73 31.65 14.15
N ALA A 83 -18.59 30.97 14.32
CA ALA A 83 -17.46 30.94 13.40
C ALA A 83 -17.70 30.01 12.19
N ASP A 84 -18.95 29.86 11.76
CA ASP A 84 -19.34 28.97 10.65
C ASP A 84 -19.43 29.70 9.29
N TYR A 85 -18.91 30.93 9.18
CA TYR A 85 -19.06 31.74 7.95
C TYR A 85 -17.88 31.68 6.97
N PHE A 86 -16.85 30.88 7.24
CA PHE A 86 -15.76 30.64 6.28
C PHE A 86 -15.56 29.14 6.03
N ALA A 87 -16.59 28.49 5.48
CA ALA A 87 -16.40 27.26 4.73
C ALA A 87 -16.02 27.64 3.29
N GLU A 88 -14.73 27.73 2.99
CA GLU A 88 -14.29 27.57 1.61
C GLU A 88 -14.45 26.09 1.25
N GLU A 89 -15.40 25.79 0.37
CA GLU A 89 -15.56 24.45 -0.23
C GLU A 89 -14.34 24.17 -1.12
N ASP A 90 -13.35 23.45 -0.60
CA ASP A 90 -12.31 22.87 -1.43
C ASP A 90 -12.93 21.79 -2.34
N GLU A 91 -12.69 21.94 -3.65
CA GLU A 91 -13.25 21.12 -4.75
C GLU A 91 -12.79 19.64 -4.74
N ASP A 92 -12.00 19.21 -3.75
CA ASP A 92 -11.48 17.84 -3.61
C ASP A 92 -12.20 16.98 -2.57
N GLY A 93 -13.29 17.47 -1.94
CA GLY A 93 -14.12 16.64 -1.05
C GLY A 93 -13.38 16.05 0.17
N ARG A 94 -12.17 16.53 0.44
CA ARG A 94 -11.44 16.31 1.68
C ARG A 94 -12.13 17.12 2.76
N PHE A 95 -13.22 16.57 3.29
CA PHE A 95 -13.85 17.01 4.52
C PHE A 95 -12.90 16.71 5.68
N PHE A 96 -11.82 17.48 5.78
CA PHE A 96 -11.14 17.67 7.05
C PHE A 96 -12.01 18.64 7.83
N GLY A 97 -12.88 18.10 8.67
CA GLY A 97 -13.14 18.78 9.93
C GLY A 97 -11.76 18.93 10.58
N GLY A 98 -11.16 20.12 10.48
CA GLY A 98 -9.76 20.37 10.85
C GLY A 98 -9.39 19.60 12.10
N GLY A 99 -8.29 18.83 12.03
CA GLY A 99 -7.84 17.71 12.89
C GLY A 99 -7.71 18.01 14.38
N LEU A 100 -8.73 18.65 14.92
CA LEU A 100 -8.89 19.17 16.25
C LEU A 100 -10.33 18.83 16.61
N SER A 101 -10.50 17.90 17.54
CA SER A 101 -11.75 17.64 18.24
C SER A 101 -12.39 18.96 18.71
N ASN A 102 -13.69 18.95 18.95
CA ASN A 102 -14.38 20.13 19.52
C ASN A 102 -13.71 20.64 20.80
N VAL A 103 -13.01 19.75 21.53
CA VAL A 103 -12.21 20.06 22.72
C VAL A 103 -10.87 20.70 22.34
N GLN A 104 -10.15 20.19 21.35
CA GLN A 104 -8.92 20.81 20.84
C GLN A 104 -9.19 22.20 20.24
N LYS A 105 -10.32 22.39 19.56
CA LYS A 105 -10.81 23.72 19.12
C LYS A 105 -11.18 24.63 20.28
N GLN A 106 -11.64 24.07 21.40
CA GLN A 106 -11.94 24.82 22.61
C GLN A 106 -10.65 25.21 23.36
N VAL A 107 -9.64 24.34 23.37
CA VAL A 107 -8.29 24.63 23.91
C VAL A 107 -7.60 25.71 23.09
N LEU A 108 -7.62 25.61 21.75
CA LEU A 108 -7.11 26.65 20.85
C LEU A 108 -7.89 27.96 20.98
N ASN A 109 -9.22 27.92 21.06
CA ASN A 109 -10.01 29.14 21.32
C ASN A 109 -9.69 29.75 22.70
N ILE A 110 -9.41 28.94 23.73
CA ILE A 110 -8.97 29.46 25.04
C ILE A 110 -7.58 30.10 24.91
N MET A 111 -6.70 29.57 24.05
CA MET A 111 -5.39 30.16 23.76
C MET A 111 -5.47 31.46 22.94
N GLU A 112 -6.32 31.52 21.91
CA GLU A 112 -6.48 32.69 21.03
C GLU A 112 -7.32 33.82 21.65
N THR A 113 -8.33 33.50 22.45
CA THR A 113 -9.20 34.51 23.11
C THR A 113 -8.49 35.22 24.27
N SER A 114 -7.32 34.72 24.69
CA SER A 114 -6.51 35.29 25.78
C SER A 114 -5.64 36.48 25.35
N GLY A 115 -6.07 37.26 24.36
CA GLY A 115 -5.43 38.50 23.89
C GLY A 115 -5.47 39.68 24.87
N ASN A 116 -5.57 39.44 26.18
CA ASN A 116 -5.39 40.45 27.22
C ASN A 116 -4.07 40.17 27.94
N GLU A 117 -3.21 41.20 28.02
CA GLU A 117 -1.96 41.24 28.79
C GLU A 117 -2.20 41.16 30.32
N GLU A 118 -2.99 40.20 30.79
CA GLU A 118 -3.04 39.77 32.17
C GLU A 118 -2.62 38.29 32.22
N GLN A 119 -1.42 38.06 32.75
CA GLN A 119 -0.79 36.77 32.99
C GLN A 119 -1.80 35.72 33.47
N LEU A 120 -2.12 34.74 32.62
CA LEU A 120 -2.88 33.55 33.00
C LEU A 120 -2.15 32.81 34.13
N PRO A 121 -2.86 32.26 35.13
CA PRO A 121 -2.27 31.33 36.10
C PRO A 121 -2.09 29.96 35.44
N GLY A 122 -1.06 29.85 34.60
CA GLY A 122 -0.57 28.66 33.94
C GLY A 122 0.91 28.90 33.65
N GLU A 123 1.73 28.58 34.64
CA GLU A 123 3.19 28.60 34.54
C GLU A 123 3.64 27.81 33.30
N ASP A 124 4.74 28.24 32.67
CA ASP A 124 5.51 27.41 31.74
C ASP A 124 5.47 25.94 32.18
N LEU A 125 5.32 24.98 31.26
CA LEU A 125 5.26 23.56 31.60
C LEU A 125 6.51 23.17 32.42
N THR A 126 6.36 23.14 33.74
CA THR A 126 7.46 22.90 34.68
C THR A 126 7.37 21.50 35.27
N PRO A 127 8.49 20.89 35.70
CA PRO A 127 8.46 19.60 36.39
C PRO A 127 7.52 19.53 37.60
N GLN A 128 7.30 20.66 38.29
CA GLN A 128 6.40 20.73 39.44
C GLN A 128 4.93 20.72 39.02
N SER A 129 4.59 21.44 37.94
CA SER A 129 3.24 21.44 37.37
C SER A 129 2.84 20.05 36.87
N VAL A 130 3.75 19.33 36.19
CA VAL A 130 3.56 17.95 35.74
C VAL A 130 3.31 17.02 36.92
N ARG A 131 4.18 17.03 37.94
CA ARG A 131 4.00 16.19 39.15
C ARG A 131 2.67 16.49 39.86
N LYS A 132 2.21 17.74 39.84
CA LYS A 132 0.92 18.14 40.41
C LYS A 132 -0.26 17.59 39.59
N ALA A 133 -0.17 17.61 38.26
CA ALA A 133 -1.18 17.02 37.36
C ALA A 133 -1.28 15.50 37.57
N LEU A 134 -0.15 14.78 37.59
CA LEU A 134 -0.11 13.34 37.86
C LEU A 134 -0.68 13.00 39.24
N LEU A 135 -0.37 13.79 40.28
CA LEU A 135 -0.97 13.61 41.60
C LEU A 135 -2.47 13.90 41.62
N ALA A 136 -2.97 14.82 40.79
CA ALA A 136 -4.39 15.09 40.65
C ALA A 136 -5.11 13.91 39.99
N LEU A 137 -4.53 13.31 38.96
CA LEU A 137 -5.01 12.07 38.34
C LEU A 137 -5.11 10.95 39.39
N GLU A 138 -4.03 10.68 40.13
CA GLU A 138 -4.03 9.65 41.18
C GLU A 138 -5.13 9.87 42.21
N LYS A 139 -5.37 11.12 42.64
CA LYS A 139 -6.46 11.44 43.56
C LYS A 139 -7.83 11.21 42.94
N ALA A 140 -8.00 11.55 41.66
CA ALA A 140 -9.26 11.34 40.94
C ALA A 140 -9.57 9.85 40.78
N VAL A 141 -8.58 9.04 40.35
CA VAL A 141 -8.67 7.57 40.25
C VAL A 141 -9.09 6.96 41.58
N ASN A 142 -8.37 7.29 42.66
CA ASN A 142 -8.65 6.75 43.99
C ASN A 142 -10.04 7.15 44.50
N LYS A 143 -10.43 8.42 44.30
CA LYS A 143 -11.75 8.91 44.73
C LYS A 143 -12.89 8.23 43.96
N ASN A 144 -12.73 8.06 42.64
CA ASN A 144 -13.70 7.36 41.81
C ASN A 144 -13.83 5.90 42.24
N ARG A 145 -12.70 5.18 42.38
CA ARG A 145 -12.66 3.79 42.85
C ARG A 145 -13.34 3.61 44.22
N ASP A 146 -13.06 4.51 45.16
CA ASP A 146 -13.66 4.51 46.49
C ASP A 146 -15.19 4.69 46.44
N LEU A 147 -15.67 5.61 45.61
CA LEU A 147 -17.10 5.89 45.48
C LEU A 147 -17.84 4.75 44.76
N ARG A 148 -17.25 4.16 43.71
CA ARG A 148 -17.80 2.96 43.05
C ARG A 148 -17.86 1.77 44.00
N THR A 149 -16.84 1.60 44.85
CA THR A 149 -16.82 0.54 45.88
C THR A 149 -17.89 0.76 46.95
N LYS A 150 -18.11 2.01 47.36
CA LYS A 150 -19.12 2.37 48.39
C LYS A 150 -20.54 2.33 47.84
N TYR A 151 -20.73 2.67 46.57
CA TYR A 151 -22.03 2.80 45.92
C TYR A 151 -22.10 2.01 44.59
N PRO A 152 -21.94 0.67 44.57
CA PRO A 152 -21.82 -0.10 43.32
C PRO A 152 -23.06 -0.09 42.42
N THR A 153 -24.22 0.28 42.97
CA THR A 153 -25.52 0.23 42.28
C THR A 153 -26.18 1.61 42.16
N ASP A 154 -25.47 2.68 42.53
CA ASP A 154 -26.00 4.05 42.53
C ASP A 154 -25.04 4.99 41.76
N PRO A 155 -25.13 4.99 40.41
CA PRO A 155 -24.24 5.79 39.56
C PRO A 155 -24.22 7.27 39.89
N GLU A 156 -25.36 7.85 40.26
CA GLU A 156 -25.51 9.26 40.60
C GLU A 156 -24.55 9.70 41.73
N LYS A 157 -24.07 8.78 42.56
CA LYS A 157 -23.12 9.07 43.66
C LYS A 157 -21.67 9.19 43.21
N PHE A 158 -21.32 8.69 42.03
CA PHE A 158 -19.95 8.71 41.53
C PHE A 158 -19.78 9.41 40.18
N VAL A 159 -20.85 9.79 39.47
CA VAL A 159 -20.77 10.56 38.20
C VAL A 159 -19.86 11.78 38.32
N ASP A 160 -20.00 12.60 39.37
CA ASP A 160 -19.14 13.79 39.54
C ASP A 160 -17.66 13.40 39.66
N SER A 161 -17.35 12.30 40.34
CA SER A 161 -15.97 11.82 40.47
C SER A 161 -15.41 11.23 39.19
N GLU A 162 -16.28 10.72 38.32
CA GLU A 162 -15.96 10.19 37.00
C GLU A 162 -15.67 11.32 36.01
N PHE A 163 -16.49 12.38 36.03
CA PHE A 163 -16.18 13.60 35.29
C PHE A 163 -14.81 14.19 35.68
N ASN A 164 -14.53 14.30 36.99
CA ASN A 164 -13.23 14.77 37.47
C ASN A 164 -12.07 13.86 37.04
N LEU A 165 -12.30 12.55 36.89
CA LEU A 165 -11.30 11.60 36.39
C LEU A 165 -11.02 11.84 34.91
N LEU A 166 -12.06 12.00 34.09
CA LEU A 166 -11.93 12.32 32.67
C LEU A 166 -11.22 13.67 32.45
N GLU A 167 -11.55 14.70 33.23
CA GLU A 167 -10.86 15.99 33.18
C GLU A 167 -9.38 15.87 33.56
N ALA A 168 -9.06 15.06 34.58
CA ALA A 168 -7.68 14.79 34.96
C ALA A 168 -6.90 14.03 33.87
N LEU A 169 -7.53 13.07 33.18
CA LEU A 169 -6.94 12.38 32.03
C LEU A 169 -6.66 13.36 30.89
N ARG A 170 -7.65 14.19 30.51
CA ARG A 170 -7.48 15.20 29.46
C ARG A 170 -6.38 16.21 29.75
N SER A 171 -6.12 16.51 31.02
CA SER A 171 -4.99 17.40 31.38
C SER A 171 -3.62 16.83 31.00
N LEU A 172 -3.52 15.53 30.72
CA LEU A 172 -2.29 14.87 30.29
C LEU A 172 -1.92 15.15 28.82
N PHE A 173 -2.85 15.62 27.98
CA PHE A 173 -2.52 15.99 26.59
C PHE A 173 -1.37 17.01 26.53
N LEU A 174 -1.30 17.93 27.48
CA LEU A 174 -0.22 18.92 27.55
C LEU A 174 1.18 18.31 27.76
N LEU A 175 1.27 17.01 28.07
CA LEU A 175 2.56 16.36 28.26
C LEU A 175 3.26 16.03 26.94
N SER A 176 2.54 15.91 25.82
CA SER A 176 3.15 15.70 24.48
C SER A 176 3.98 16.90 24.02
N THR A 177 3.70 18.11 24.52
CA THR A 177 4.40 19.32 24.07
C THR A 177 5.87 19.42 24.50
N ASN A 178 6.34 18.59 25.45
CA ASN A 178 7.76 18.51 25.82
C ASN A 178 8.13 17.10 26.33
N PRO A 179 8.20 16.09 25.43
CA PRO A 179 8.37 14.69 25.81
C PRO A 179 9.64 14.43 26.61
N ALA A 180 10.74 15.10 26.23
CA ALA A 180 12.05 14.96 26.86
C ALA A 180 12.04 15.27 28.37
N MET A 181 11.16 16.16 28.82
CA MET A 181 11.02 16.53 30.23
C MET A 181 9.87 15.80 30.92
N THR A 182 8.74 15.62 30.24
CA THR A 182 7.49 15.13 30.84
C THR A 182 7.48 13.61 31.00
N TYR A 183 8.01 12.84 30.03
CA TYR A 183 7.89 11.39 30.02
C TYR A 183 8.72 10.70 31.11
N PRO A 184 9.95 11.16 31.43
CA PRO A 184 10.66 10.65 32.60
C PRO A 184 9.88 10.84 33.91
N ILE A 185 9.15 11.95 34.06
CA ILE A 185 8.33 12.22 35.25
C ILE A 185 7.11 11.31 35.28
N LEU A 186 6.48 11.04 34.14
CA LEU A 186 5.39 10.06 34.01
C LEU A 186 5.82 8.68 34.52
N LEU A 187 7.02 8.24 34.14
CA LEU A 187 7.62 6.96 34.53
C LEU A 187 7.96 6.91 36.03
N GLU A 188 8.58 7.96 36.58
CA GLU A 188 8.90 8.07 38.02
C GLU A 188 7.65 7.93 38.91
N ASN A 189 6.50 8.36 38.39
CA ASN A 189 5.22 8.35 39.07
C ASN A 189 4.39 7.07 38.82
N SER A 190 4.93 6.07 38.10
CA SER A 190 4.23 4.83 37.73
C SER A 190 2.92 5.07 36.98
N THR A 191 2.85 6.18 36.23
CA THR A 191 1.65 6.54 35.46
C THR A 191 1.26 5.48 34.42
N PRO A 192 2.20 4.79 33.73
CA PRO A 192 1.85 3.67 32.85
C PRO A 192 1.00 2.59 33.52
N ASN A 193 1.29 2.25 34.78
CA ASN A 193 0.49 1.26 35.54
C ASN A 193 -0.91 1.79 35.82
N THR A 194 -1.04 3.07 36.15
CA THR A 194 -2.34 3.71 36.36
C THR A 194 -3.16 3.74 35.08
N LEU A 195 -2.56 4.06 33.93
CA LEU A 195 -3.24 4.04 32.63
C LEU A 195 -3.66 2.61 32.25
N ALA A 196 -2.81 1.60 32.48
CA ALA A 196 -3.15 0.20 32.26
C ALA A 196 -4.35 -0.24 33.11
N ASP A 197 -4.40 0.13 34.40
CA ASP A 197 -5.53 -0.16 35.28
C ASP A 197 -6.83 0.47 34.75
N LEU A 198 -6.75 1.71 34.24
CA LEU A 198 -7.90 2.46 33.70
C LEU A 198 -8.42 1.91 32.37
N LEU A 199 -7.59 1.24 31.56
CA LEU A 199 -8.06 0.55 30.35
C LEU A 199 -9.09 -0.54 30.68
N SER A 200 -9.05 -1.13 31.87
CA SER A 200 -10.02 -2.14 32.31
C SER A 200 -11.27 -1.56 32.98
N HIS A 201 -11.45 -0.23 32.97
CA HIS A 201 -12.54 0.44 33.67
C HIS A 201 -13.92 0.09 33.12
N GLU A 202 -14.94 0.06 33.99
CA GLU A 202 -16.30 -0.40 33.67
C GLU A 202 -17.08 0.56 32.76
N ASN A 203 -16.91 1.87 32.95
CA ASN A 203 -17.39 2.87 32.00
C ASN A 203 -16.39 3.01 30.86
N LEU A 204 -16.86 2.88 29.63
CA LEU A 204 -16.07 2.89 28.39
C LEU A 204 -15.56 4.29 28.02
N ASP A 205 -16.13 5.38 28.55
CA ASP A 205 -15.59 6.73 28.35
C ASP A 205 -14.16 6.86 28.91
N VAL A 206 -13.87 6.15 30.02
CA VAL A 206 -12.57 6.19 30.69
C VAL A 206 -11.46 5.50 29.87
N PRO A 207 -11.59 4.22 29.43
CA PRO A 207 -10.59 3.61 28.57
C PRO A 207 -10.48 4.31 27.22
N VAL A 208 -11.57 4.85 26.65
CA VAL A 208 -11.49 5.67 25.42
C VAL A 208 -10.63 6.91 25.68
N ALA A 209 -10.86 7.66 26.76
CA ALA A 209 -10.03 8.81 27.12
C ALA A 209 -8.56 8.43 27.41
N VAL A 210 -8.30 7.24 27.95
CA VAL A 210 -6.92 6.73 28.11
C VAL A 210 -6.27 6.45 26.75
N VAL A 211 -7.02 5.84 25.82
CA VAL A 211 -6.53 5.58 24.46
C VAL A 211 -6.22 6.89 23.74
N GLU A 212 -7.10 7.89 23.80
CA GLU A 212 -6.85 9.22 23.21
C GLU A 212 -5.58 9.87 23.79
N VAL A 213 -5.40 9.81 25.12
CA VAL A 213 -4.18 10.34 25.75
C VAL A 213 -2.95 9.58 25.28
N LEU A 214 -3.00 8.24 25.20
CA LEU A 214 -1.87 7.45 24.73
C LEU A 214 -1.56 7.67 23.25
N GLU A 215 -2.58 7.87 22.42
CA GLU A 215 -2.42 8.18 21.00
C GLU A 215 -1.64 9.49 20.82
N GLU A 216 -2.05 10.56 21.50
CA GLU A 216 -1.34 11.84 21.49
C GLU A 216 0.09 11.72 22.03
N LEU A 217 0.29 11.03 23.16
CA LEU A 217 1.62 10.91 23.76
C LEU A 217 2.59 10.07 22.91
N LEU A 218 2.07 9.26 21.99
CA LEU A 218 2.84 8.34 21.15
C LEU A 218 2.74 8.70 19.67
N ASP A 219 2.40 9.95 19.34
CA ASP A 219 2.34 10.39 17.95
C ASP A 219 3.75 10.34 17.33
N PRO A 220 3.97 9.56 16.26
CA PRO A 220 5.26 9.54 15.56
C PRO A 220 5.57 10.87 14.86
N GLU A 221 4.57 11.71 14.54
CA GLU A 221 4.76 13.03 13.94
C GLU A 221 5.56 13.96 14.87
N ASP A 222 5.41 13.84 16.19
CA ASP A 222 6.18 14.60 17.19
C ASP A 222 7.70 14.34 17.14
N LEU A 223 8.12 13.28 16.46
CA LEU A 223 9.52 12.97 16.24
C LEU A 223 10.05 13.54 14.92
N GLU A 224 9.18 13.95 13.99
CA GLU A 224 9.59 14.54 12.72
C GLU A 224 10.26 15.90 12.95
N ASP A 225 11.30 16.18 12.16
CA ASP A 225 11.93 17.49 12.16
C ASP A 225 11.02 18.41 11.33
N ASP A 226 10.31 19.33 12.00
CA ASP A 226 9.36 20.25 11.36
C ASP A 226 10.00 21.17 10.31
N GLY A 227 11.32 21.10 10.15
CA GLY A 227 12.10 21.95 9.26
C GLY A 227 12.35 23.33 9.87
N GLU A 228 12.14 23.48 11.19
CA GLU A 228 12.71 24.60 11.91
C GLU A 228 14.23 24.38 11.96
N GLU A 229 14.97 25.13 11.14
CA GLU A 229 16.43 25.06 10.94
C GLU A 229 17.28 25.24 12.24
N ASP A 230 16.66 25.27 13.43
CA ASP A 230 17.24 25.61 14.73
C ASP A 230 16.97 24.58 15.86
N GLU A 231 16.26 23.45 15.66
CA GLU A 231 16.23 22.40 16.70
C GLU A 231 17.58 21.67 16.76
N ASP A 232 18.31 21.83 17.88
CA ASP A 232 19.56 21.12 18.13
C ASP A 232 19.35 19.59 18.01
N GLU A 233 20.21 18.87 17.27
CA GLU A 233 20.17 17.40 17.13
C GLU A 233 20.04 16.67 18.50
N ALA A 234 20.62 17.26 19.55
CA ALA A 234 20.54 16.75 20.92
C ALA A 234 19.11 16.78 21.51
N ALA A 235 18.30 17.77 21.13
CA ALA A 235 16.90 17.88 21.56
C ALA A 235 16.03 16.82 20.89
N ILE A 236 16.21 16.60 19.60
CA ILE A 236 15.52 15.54 18.84
C ILE A 236 15.87 14.16 19.42
N GLU A 237 17.16 13.91 19.69
CA GLU A 237 17.58 12.64 20.30
C GLU A 237 17.02 12.46 21.73
N ALA A 238 16.92 13.54 22.50
CA ALA A 238 16.28 13.50 23.82
C ALA A 238 14.79 13.19 23.74
N LYS A 239 14.05 13.77 22.77
CA LYS A 239 12.64 13.45 22.49
C LYS A 239 12.50 11.97 22.12
N ARG A 240 13.30 11.46 21.18
CA ARG A 240 13.30 10.05 20.76
C ARG A 240 13.60 9.10 21.94
N ALA A 241 14.60 9.41 22.76
CA ALA A 241 14.95 8.60 23.93
C ALA A 241 13.82 8.59 24.98
N ALA A 242 13.14 9.71 25.17
CA ALA A 242 12.00 9.82 26.07
C ALA A 242 10.79 9.02 25.56
N MET A 243 10.48 9.12 24.27
CA MET A 243 9.41 8.35 23.60
C MET A 243 9.65 6.85 23.77
N LYS A 244 10.88 6.39 23.48
CA LYS A 244 11.26 4.99 23.68
C LYS A 244 11.12 4.54 25.13
N SER A 245 11.53 5.37 26.08
CA SER A 245 11.42 5.05 27.51
C SER A 245 9.96 4.95 27.97
N LEU A 246 9.08 5.82 27.46
CA LEU A 246 7.64 5.75 27.73
C LEU A 246 7.05 4.45 27.15
N LEU A 247 7.40 4.13 25.90
CA LEU A 247 6.96 2.92 25.23
C LEU A 247 7.36 1.66 26.01
N ASP A 248 8.63 1.56 26.42
CA ASP A 248 9.14 0.46 27.25
C ASP A 248 8.35 0.33 28.56
N GLY A 249 8.04 1.46 29.22
CA GLY A 249 7.23 1.49 30.43
C GLY A 249 5.77 1.06 30.24
N LEU A 250 5.17 1.38 29.09
CA LEU A 250 3.81 0.95 28.73
C LEU A 250 3.75 -0.54 28.39
N VAL A 251 4.77 -1.06 27.71
CA VAL A 251 4.94 -2.49 27.46
C VAL A 251 5.09 -3.26 28.78
N GLU A 252 5.93 -2.79 29.71
CA GLU A 252 6.08 -3.42 31.02
C GLU A 252 4.78 -3.38 31.84
N ALA A 253 3.97 -2.32 31.68
CA ALA A 253 2.67 -2.20 32.32
C ALA A 253 1.56 -3.08 31.67
N GLY A 254 1.82 -3.74 30.54
CA GLY A 254 0.85 -4.59 29.83
C GLY A 254 -0.22 -3.81 29.06
N VAL A 255 0.07 -2.57 28.67
CA VAL A 255 -0.87 -1.71 27.92
C VAL A 255 -1.17 -2.30 26.54
N VAL A 256 -0.14 -2.84 25.86
CA VAL A 256 -0.24 -3.37 24.49
C VAL A 256 -1.35 -4.42 24.38
N GLU A 257 -1.42 -5.39 25.30
CA GLU A 257 -2.46 -6.42 25.29
C GLU A 257 -3.84 -5.87 25.66
N LEU A 258 -3.90 -4.86 26.54
CA LEU A 258 -5.16 -4.26 27.00
C LEU A 258 -5.83 -3.39 25.93
N VAL A 259 -5.05 -2.75 25.05
CA VAL A 259 -5.56 -1.94 23.93
C VAL A 259 -6.38 -2.80 22.97
N VAL A 260 -5.88 -3.97 22.57
CA VAL A 260 -6.64 -4.89 21.70
C VAL A 260 -7.90 -5.42 22.39
N ALA A 261 -7.85 -5.65 23.70
CA ALA A 261 -9.02 -6.08 24.46
C ALA A 261 -10.15 -5.02 24.47
N GLN A 262 -9.82 -3.72 24.30
CA GLN A 262 -10.85 -2.67 24.21
C GLN A 262 -11.68 -2.77 22.94
N LEU A 263 -11.09 -3.13 21.80
CA LEU A 263 -11.81 -3.27 20.52
C LEU A 263 -12.99 -4.25 20.61
N GLN A 264 -12.92 -5.24 21.51
CA GLN A 264 -14.01 -6.20 21.70
C GLN A 264 -15.18 -5.66 22.53
N ARG A 265 -14.95 -4.58 23.29
CA ARG A 265 -15.91 -4.04 24.26
C ARG A 265 -16.69 -2.86 23.70
N LEU A 266 -16.12 -2.13 22.75
CA LEU A 266 -16.70 -0.94 22.14
C LEU A 266 -17.88 -1.28 21.23
N ASN A 267 -18.93 -0.47 21.31
CA ASN A 267 -20.14 -0.54 20.53
C ASN A 267 -20.25 0.68 19.62
N GLU A 268 -19.95 0.50 18.34
CA GLU A 268 -20.01 1.59 17.35
C GLU A 268 -21.42 2.18 17.12
N GLU A 269 -22.48 1.60 17.67
CA GLU A 269 -23.81 2.25 17.68
C GLU A 269 -23.83 3.52 18.55
N ASP A 270 -22.92 3.61 19.53
CA ASP A 270 -22.64 4.83 20.27
C ASP A 270 -21.56 5.64 19.54
N GLU A 271 -21.79 6.94 19.37
CA GLU A 271 -20.88 7.83 18.64
C GLU A 271 -19.53 7.99 19.34
N GLY A 272 -19.51 8.08 20.68
CA GLY A 272 -18.29 8.18 21.46
C GLY A 272 -17.47 6.91 21.39
N GLU A 273 -18.11 5.76 21.54
CA GLU A 273 -17.43 4.46 21.41
C GLU A 273 -16.98 4.16 19.98
N ARG A 274 -17.71 4.64 18.96
CA ARG A 274 -17.30 4.57 17.54
C ARG A 274 -16.01 5.33 17.29
N ASN A 275 -15.87 6.53 17.86
CA ASN A 275 -14.61 7.29 17.82
C ASN A 275 -13.52 6.58 18.62
N GLY A 276 -13.89 5.95 19.74
CA GLY A 276 -12.99 5.10 20.51
C GLY A 276 -12.35 3.98 19.69
N VAL A 277 -13.10 3.36 18.77
CA VAL A 277 -12.54 2.35 17.84
C VAL A 277 -11.49 2.96 16.93
N PHE A 278 -11.75 4.15 16.38
CA PHE A 278 -10.81 4.88 15.53
C PHE A 278 -9.50 5.18 16.28
N HIS A 279 -9.60 5.82 17.44
CA HIS A 279 -8.46 6.14 18.31
C HIS A 279 -7.69 4.89 18.75
N THR A 280 -8.39 3.77 18.97
CA THR A 280 -7.74 2.49 19.32
C THR A 280 -6.93 1.92 18.15
N LEU A 281 -7.44 2.02 16.91
CA LEU A 281 -6.68 1.60 15.73
C LEU A 281 -5.48 2.53 15.47
N SER A 282 -5.67 3.84 15.65
CA SER A 282 -4.62 4.87 15.57
C SER A 282 -3.50 4.65 16.58
N LEU A 283 -3.85 4.40 17.84
CA LEU A 283 -2.86 4.02 18.84
C LEU A 283 -2.08 2.75 18.45
N ILE A 284 -2.76 1.72 17.92
CA ILE A 284 -2.08 0.50 17.47
C ILE A 284 -1.14 0.80 16.30
N GLU A 285 -1.54 1.64 15.35
CA GLU A 285 -0.68 2.10 14.25
C GLU A 285 0.56 2.83 14.79
N ASN A 286 0.38 3.82 15.66
CA ASN A 286 1.48 4.57 16.29
C ASN A 286 2.47 3.62 17.00
N LEU A 287 1.97 2.63 17.75
CA LEU A 287 2.81 1.62 18.40
C LEU A 287 3.65 0.82 17.39
N ILE A 288 3.06 0.42 16.26
CA ILE A 288 3.75 -0.34 15.21
C ILE A 288 4.76 0.54 14.47
N THR A 289 4.41 1.78 14.15
CA THR A 289 5.28 2.76 13.48
C THR A 289 6.50 3.10 14.34
N LEU A 290 6.30 3.31 15.64
CA LEU A 290 7.39 3.56 16.59
C LEU A 290 8.26 2.32 16.83
N THR A 291 7.66 1.12 16.92
CA THR A 291 8.38 -0.13 17.18
C THR A 291 7.65 -1.31 16.53
N PRO A 292 8.06 -1.74 15.31
CA PRO A 292 7.38 -2.79 14.56
C PRO A 292 7.25 -4.13 15.31
N GLN A 293 8.18 -4.43 16.23
CA GLN A 293 8.15 -5.68 17.03
C GLN A 293 6.89 -5.77 17.90
N LEU A 294 6.27 -4.64 18.27
CA LEU A 294 5.03 -4.59 19.04
C LEU A 294 3.82 -5.13 18.29
N ALA A 295 3.93 -5.39 16.99
CA ALA A 295 2.92 -6.13 16.25
C ALA A 295 2.84 -7.62 16.67
N SER A 296 3.91 -8.21 17.19
CA SER A 296 3.98 -9.66 17.47
C SER A 296 2.87 -10.14 18.45
N PRO A 297 2.61 -9.45 19.58
CA PRO A 297 1.46 -9.75 20.43
C PRO A 297 0.10 -9.65 19.71
N PHE A 298 -0.07 -8.67 18.81
CA PHE A 298 -1.31 -8.47 18.06
C PHE A 298 -1.56 -9.59 17.04
N LEU A 299 -0.50 -10.14 16.45
CA LEU A 299 -0.52 -11.20 15.45
C LEU A 299 -0.64 -12.61 16.04
N SER A 300 -0.38 -12.75 17.34
CA SER A 300 -0.47 -14.02 18.07
C SER A 300 -1.83 -14.73 17.87
N PRO A 301 -1.87 -16.08 17.79
CA PRO A 301 -3.10 -16.88 17.78
C PRO A 301 -4.07 -16.60 18.93
N LYS A 302 -3.58 -16.06 20.05
CA LYS A 302 -4.40 -15.71 21.22
C LYS A 302 -5.07 -14.34 21.10
N SER A 303 -4.53 -13.48 20.23
CA SER A 303 -5.07 -12.14 19.99
C SER A 303 -6.29 -12.22 19.09
N SER A 304 -7.31 -11.42 19.40
CA SER A 304 -8.49 -11.27 18.57
C SER A 304 -8.35 -10.22 17.48
N PHE A 305 -7.20 -9.53 17.39
CA PHE A 305 -7.02 -8.37 16.53
C PHE A 305 -7.34 -8.66 15.05
N LEU A 306 -6.68 -9.66 14.44
CA LEU A 306 -6.96 -10.03 13.05
C LEU A 306 -8.42 -10.45 12.82
N SER A 307 -9.00 -11.20 13.77
CA SER A 307 -10.41 -11.61 13.69
C SER A 307 -11.37 -10.42 13.76
N PHE A 308 -11.03 -9.39 14.54
CA PHE A 308 -11.77 -8.13 14.63
C PHE A 308 -11.71 -7.39 13.29
N LEU A 309 -10.51 -7.20 12.73
CA LEU A 309 -10.31 -6.51 11.45
C LEU A 309 -11.14 -7.20 10.34
N VAL A 310 -10.94 -8.51 10.13
CA VAL A 310 -11.63 -9.25 9.06
C VAL A 310 -13.16 -9.23 9.25
N LYS A 311 -13.64 -9.36 10.49
CA LYS A 311 -15.08 -9.23 10.77
C LYS A 311 -15.57 -7.84 10.37
N ARG A 312 -14.83 -6.78 10.72
CA ARG A 312 -15.20 -5.40 10.44
C ARG A 312 -15.30 -5.09 8.96
N LEU A 313 -14.37 -5.61 8.15
CA LEU A 313 -14.39 -5.49 6.67
C LEU A 313 -15.72 -5.98 6.07
N GLY A 314 -16.29 -7.05 6.63
CA GLY A 314 -17.54 -7.67 6.19
C GLY A 314 -18.84 -6.98 6.62
N GLU A 315 -18.77 -5.91 7.43
CA GLU A 315 -19.94 -5.19 7.94
C GLU A 315 -20.44 -4.09 6.97
N ASP A 316 -20.69 -4.48 5.72
CA ASP A 316 -21.09 -3.60 4.60
C ASP A 316 -22.54 -3.08 4.63
N LYS A 317 -23.31 -3.45 5.67
CA LYS A 317 -24.73 -3.08 5.84
C LYS A 317 -24.95 -1.96 6.85
N LYS A 318 -23.90 -1.51 7.53
CA LYS A 318 -23.97 -0.39 8.45
C LYS A 318 -24.14 0.93 7.67
N PRO A 319 -24.61 2.01 8.31
CA PRO A 319 -24.65 3.34 7.69
C PRO A 319 -23.27 3.79 7.21
N VAL A 320 -23.22 4.66 6.19
CA VAL A 320 -21.95 5.13 5.59
C VAL A 320 -21.01 5.80 6.60
N GLU A 321 -21.54 6.42 7.65
CA GLU A 321 -20.75 6.99 8.76
C GLU A 321 -19.87 5.95 9.48
N TYR A 322 -20.17 4.66 9.34
CA TYR A 322 -19.40 3.57 9.91
C TYR A 322 -18.33 3.08 8.93
N ASP A 323 -18.32 3.54 7.68
CA ASP A 323 -17.34 3.09 6.70
C ASP A 323 -15.92 3.58 7.05
N GLN A 324 -15.76 4.66 7.82
CA GLN A 324 -14.42 5.13 8.25
C GLN A 324 -13.66 4.04 9.03
N ASN A 325 -14.23 3.51 10.12
CA ASN A 325 -13.62 2.41 10.88
C ASN A 325 -13.49 1.11 10.05
N ARG A 326 -14.36 0.93 9.05
CA ARG A 326 -14.28 -0.21 8.13
C ARG A 326 -13.08 -0.09 7.20
N PHE A 327 -12.85 1.09 6.66
CA PHE A 327 -11.75 1.40 5.76
C PHE A 327 -10.44 1.36 6.52
N TYR A 328 -10.42 1.93 7.72
CA TYR A 328 -9.25 1.87 8.59
C TYR A 328 -8.92 0.43 9.01
N ALA A 329 -9.92 -0.41 9.27
CA ALA A 329 -9.67 -1.83 9.53
C ALA A 329 -9.03 -2.56 8.33
N ALA A 330 -9.31 -2.15 7.09
CA ALA A 330 -8.69 -2.74 5.90
C ALA A 330 -7.24 -2.29 5.74
N GLU A 331 -6.96 -1.02 6.00
CA GLU A 331 -5.61 -0.47 6.05
C GLU A 331 -4.77 -1.16 7.12
N MET A 332 -5.28 -1.25 8.36
CA MET A 332 -4.60 -1.96 9.44
C MET A 332 -4.33 -3.43 9.10
N LEU A 333 -5.28 -4.11 8.44
CA LEU A 333 -5.08 -5.50 8.01
C LEU A 333 -3.99 -5.61 6.95
N ALA A 334 -3.95 -4.70 5.98
CA ALA A 334 -2.92 -4.66 4.96
C ALA A 334 -1.54 -4.36 5.58
N LEU A 335 -1.47 -3.36 6.46
CA LEU A 335 -0.27 -2.95 7.20
C LEU A 335 0.31 -4.13 7.96
N VAL A 336 -0.45 -4.76 8.86
CA VAL A 336 0.11 -5.81 9.74
C VAL A 336 0.50 -7.09 9.01
N LEU A 337 -0.14 -7.41 7.88
CA LEU A 337 0.21 -8.56 7.04
C LEU A 337 1.35 -8.25 6.04
N SER A 338 1.77 -6.98 5.94
CA SER A 338 2.88 -6.54 5.10
C SER A 338 4.18 -6.32 5.89
N LEU A 339 4.13 -6.46 7.21
CA LEU A 339 5.30 -6.29 8.07
C LEU A 339 6.39 -7.33 7.75
N PRO A 340 7.67 -6.98 7.86
CA PRO A 340 8.74 -7.91 7.55
C PRO A 340 8.78 -9.08 8.55
N PRO A 341 8.72 -10.35 8.07
CA PRO A 341 8.72 -11.52 8.96
C PRO A 341 10.05 -11.72 9.71
N GLU A 342 11.14 -11.11 9.25
CA GLU A 342 12.43 -11.12 9.94
C GLU A 342 12.43 -10.22 11.18
N VAL A 343 11.51 -9.25 11.21
CA VAL A 343 11.42 -8.19 12.22
C VAL A 343 10.29 -8.48 13.21
N VAL A 344 9.19 -9.09 12.76
CA VAL A 344 7.97 -9.32 13.55
C VAL A 344 7.70 -10.81 13.72
N GLU A 345 7.72 -11.29 14.97
CA GLU A 345 7.47 -12.69 15.28
C GLU A 345 5.99 -13.04 15.03
N GLY A 346 5.74 -14.19 14.40
CA GLY A 346 4.39 -14.68 14.11
C GLY A 346 3.74 -14.07 12.87
N GLU A 347 4.42 -13.21 12.12
CA GLU A 347 3.89 -12.58 10.90
C GLU A 347 3.54 -13.62 9.82
N ASN A 348 4.46 -14.55 9.52
CA ASN A 348 4.19 -15.64 8.58
C ASN A 348 3.02 -16.53 9.05
N GLU A 349 2.92 -16.78 10.35
CA GLU A 349 1.80 -17.53 10.93
C GLU A 349 0.48 -16.75 10.78
N ALA A 350 0.49 -15.44 11.00
CA ALA A 350 -0.67 -14.57 10.78
C ALA A 350 -1.15 -14.61 9.33
N ARG A 351 -0.25 -14.51 8.35
CA ARG A 351 -0.60 -14.66 6.93
C ARG A 351 -1.18 -16.04 6.62
N GLN A 352 -0.61 -17.11 7.18
CA GLN A 352 -1.13 -18.47 7.01
C GLN A 352 -2.51 -18.66 7.66
N ARG A 353 -2.76 -18.02 8.81
CA ARG A 353 -4.06 -18.03 9.51
C ARG A 353 -5.19 -17.44 8.69
N VAL A 354 -4.90 -16.49 7.79
CA VAL A 354 -5.91 -15.99 6.83
C VAL A 354 -6.55 -17.15 6.04
N GLY A 355 -5.75 -18.16 5.69
CA GLY A 355 -6.23 -19.38 5.03
C GLY A 355 -6.95 -20.35 5.95
N THR A 356 -6.45 -20.57 7.17
CA THR A 356 -6.98 -21.62 8.08
C THR A 356 -8.23 -21.17 8.86
N GLU A 357 -8.44 -19.87 9.05
CA GLU A 357 -9.58 -19.32 9.80
C GLU A 357 -10.76 -18.87 8.90
N GLY A 358 -10.70 -19.19 7.60
CA GLY A 358 -11.77 -18.86 6.64
C GLY A 358 -11.83 -17.36 6.29
N TRP A 359 -10.77 -16.61 6.53
CA TRP A 359 -10.71 -15.18 6.23
C TRP A 359 -10.50 -14.89 4.75
N VAL A 360 -9.91 -15.82 3.99
CA VAL A 360 -9.89 -15.74 2.52
C VAL A 360 -11.31 -15.61 1.95
N ASP A 361 -12.26 -16.42 2.40
CA ASP A 361 -13.66 -16.32 1.96
C ASP A 361 -14.29 -14.98 2.32
N ALA A 362 -13.93 -14.41 3.47
CA ALA A 362 -14.41 -13.09 3.88
C ALA A 362 -13.87 -12.00 2.94
N LEU A 363 -12.56 -12.00 2.66
CA LEU A 363 -11.93 -11.07 1.73
C LEU A 363 -12.51 -11.21 0.31
N LEU A 364 -12.69 -12.44 -0.19
CA LEU A 364 -13.30 -12.68 -1.50
C LEU A 364 -14.74 -12.16 -1.58
N LYS A 365 -15.54 -12.29 -0.50
CA LYS A 365 -16.89 -11.71 -0.44
C LYS A 365 -16.86 -10.20 -0.50
N VAL A 366 -15.98 -9.54 0.26
CA VAL A 366 -15.79 -8.08 0.22
C VAL A 366 -15.41 -7.62 -1.19
N LEU A 367 -14.38 -8.25 -1.78
CA LEU A 367 -13.90 -7.93 -3.12
C LEU A 367 -14.95 -8.21 -4.20
N SER A 368 -15.86 -9.17 -3.99
CA SER A 368 -16.87 -9.55 -4.98
C SER A 368 -17.80 -8.42 -5.42
N VAL A 369 -17.93 -7.35 -4.62
CA VAL A 369 -18.67 -6.13 -4.95
C VAL A 369 -18.08 -5.46 -6.20
N TYR A 370 -16.76 -5.46 -6.33
CA TYR A 370 -16.01 -4.79 -7.40
C TYR A 370 -15.87 -5.61 -8.68
N ARG A 371 -16.52 -6.78 -8.76
CA ARG A 371 -16.46 -7.64 -9.96
C ARG A 371 -17.07 -7.02 -11.21
N LYS A 372 -17.97 -6.05 -11.04
CA LYS A 372 -18.73 -5.39 -12.12
C LYS A 372 -19.00 -3.91 -11.88
N LYS A 373 -18.64 -3.38 -10.71
CA LYS A 373 -18.84 -1.97 -10.34
C LYS A 373 -17.48 -1.38 -9.94
N ASP A 374 -17.23 -0.13 -10.29
CA ASP A 374 -16.12 0.62 -9.73
C ASP A 374 -16.49 1.11 -8.32
N PRO A 375 -15.50 1.32 -7.42
CA PRO A 375 -15.69 2.08 -6.18
C PRO A 375 -16.35 3.45 -6.44
N ALA A 376 -17.11 3.95 -5.48
CA ALA A 376 -17.89 5.17 -5.59
C ALA A 376 -17.13 6.44 -5.15
N SER A 377 -16.16 6.31 -4.25
CA SER A 377 -15.34 7.41 -3.71
C SER A 377 -13.84 7.04 -3.73
N SER A 378 -12.97 8.03 -3.48
CA SER A 378 -11.53 7.80 -3.30
C SER A 378 -11.27 6.82 -2.15
N ASP A 379 -11.93 7.03 -1.01
CA ASP A 379 -11.81 6.17 0.17
C ASP A 379 -12.25 4.73 -0.13
N GLU A 380 -13.29 4.52 -0.94
CA GLU A 380 -13.70 3.16 -1.35
C GLU A 380 -12.69 2.54 -2.34
N VAL A 381 -11.96 3.36 -3.12
CA VAL A 381 -10.82 2.87 -3.93
C VAL A 381 -9.71 2.37 -3.00
N GLU A 382 -9.28 3.17 -2.03
CA GLU A 382 -8.23 2.80 -1.07
C GLU A 382 -8.63 1.55 -0.27
N PHE A 383 -9.88 1.50 0.21
CA PHE A 383 -10.42 0.29 0.86
C PHE A 383 -10.33 -0.96 -0.02
N MET A 384 -10.71 -0.84 -1.30
CA MET A 384 -10.58 -1.96 -2.26
C MET A 384 -9.11 -2.37 -2.42
N GLU A 385 -8.20 -1.41 -2.56
CA GLU A 385 -6.77 -1.66 -2.73
C GLU A 385 -6.17 -2.33 -1.50
N ASN A 386 -6.46 -1.83 -0.29
CA ASN A 386 -6.04 -2.43 0.98
C ASN A 386 -6.55 -3.88 1.14
N CYS A 387 -7.79 -4.16 0.73
CA CYS A 387 -8.31 -5.54 0.72
C CYS A 387 -7.53 -6.45 -0.26
N PHE A 388 -7.11 -5.93 -1.42
CA PHE A 388 -6.29 -6.67 -2.36
C PHE A 388 -4.87 -6.86 -1.84
N ASP A 389 -4.26 -5.84 -1.25
CA ASP A 389 -2.89 -5.91 -0.74
C ASP A 389 -2.81 -6.88 0.45
N ALA A 390 -3.79 -6.87 1.38
CA ALA A 390 -3.91 -7.88 2.42
C ALA A 390 -4.01 -9.32 1.86
N LEU A 391 -4.80 -9.52 0.80
CA LEU A 391 -4.92 -10.81 0.12
C LEU A 391 -3.60 -11.22 -0.57
N CYS A 392 -2.91 -10.29 -1.23
CA CYS A 392 -1.63 -10.56 -1.91
C CYS A 392 -0.53 -10.92 -0.90
N SER A 393 -0.45 -10.20 0.22
CA SER A 393 0.46 -10.52 1.31
C SER A 393 0.22 -11.93 1.83
N ALA A 394 -1.04 -12.30 2.08
CA ALA A 394 -1.40 -13.65 2.53
C ALA A 394 -1.09 -14.74 1.48
N LEU A 395 -1.33 -14.49 0.20
CA LEU A 395 -0.99 -15.42 -0.89
C LEU A 395 0.51 -15.64 -1.07
N SER A 396 1.32 -14.69 -0.60
CA SER A 396 2.79 -14.73 -0.65
C SER A 396 3.41 -15.30 0.62
N SER A 397 2.60 -15.85 1.53
CA SER A 397 3.11 -16.50 2.74
C SER A 397 3.98 -17.72 2.38
N PRO A 398 5.01 -18.05 3.17
CA PRO A 398 5.74 -19.30 2.98
C PRO A 398 4.81 -20.49 3.26
N THR A 399 5.03 -21.59 2.54
CA THR A 399 4.33 -22.84 2.80
C THR A 399 4.78 -23.40 4.16
N PRO A 400 3.86 -23.69 5.10
CA PRO A 400 4.24 -24.25 6.40
C PRO A 400 4.84 -25.65 6.25
N ALA A 401 5.72 -25.99 7.18
CA ALA A 401 6.28 -27.34 7.26
C ALA A 401 5.13 -28.38 7.37
N PRO A 402 5.25 -29.53 6.70
CA PRO A 402 4.19 -30.53 6.69
C PRO A 402 3.93 -31.04 8.11
N SER A 403 2.65 -31.23 8.45
CA SER A 403 2.22 -31.66 9.79
C SER A 403 2.70 -33.07 10.17
N ALA A 404 3.12 -33.85 9.18
CA ALA A 404 3.71 -35.17 9.35
C ALA A 404 4.77 -35.41 8.25
N PRO A 405 5.79 -36.25 8.49
CA PRO A 405 6.87 -36.49 7.52
C PRO A 405 6.40 -36.99 6.15
N ASP A 406 5.27 -37.70 6.11
CA ASP A 406 4.69 -38.29 4.89
C ASP A 406 3.56 -37.44 4.27
N ALA A 407 3.20 -36.30 4.89
CA ALA A 407 2.13 -35.43 4.39
C ALA A 407 2.68 -34.42 3.38
N PRO A 408 1.96 -34.13 2.28
CA PRO A 408 2.36 -33.06 1.37
C PRO A 408 2.32 -31.72 2.10
N ALA A 409 3.29 -30.85 1.82
CA ALA A 409 3.22 -29.46 2.23
C ALA A 409 2.03 -28.79 1.51
N VAL A 410 1.19 -28.07 2.26
CA VAL A 410 -0.01 -27.43 1.72
C VAL A 410 0.02 -25.96 2.09
N HIS A 411 -0.07 -25.10 1.10
CA HIS A 411 -0.21 -23.67 1.32
C HIS A 411 -1.66 -23.35 1.70
N PRO A 412 -1.95 -22.94 2.95
CA PRO A 412 -3.31 -22.81 3.45
C PRO A 412 -4.11 -21.73 2.71
N VAL A 413 -3.49 -20.57 2.43
CA VAL A 413 -4.15 -19.46 1.74
C VAL A 413 -4.48 -19.79 0.28
N LYS A 414 -3.52 -20.30 -0.51
CA LYS A 414 -3.76 -20.73 -1.90
C LYS A 414 -4.82 -21.83 -2.00
N THR A 415 -4.85 -22.76 -1.04
CA THR A 415 -5.89 -23.80 -0.97
C THR A 415 -7.27 -23.20 -0.70
N ALA A 416 -7.39 -22.35 0.32
CA ALA A 416 -8.64 -21.66 0.64
C ALA A 416 -9.10 -20.73 -0.52
N PHE A 417 -8.16 -20.08 -1.21
CA PHE A 417 -8.44 -19.23 -2.37
C PHE A 417 -8.98 -20.04 -3.55
N LEU A 418 -8.46 -21.25 -3.75
CA LEU A 418 -8.99 -22.18 -4.75
C LEU A 418 -10.40 -22.64 -4.37
N ASP A 419 -10.61 -23.09 -3.13
CA ASP A 419 -11.89 -23.60 -2.65
C ASP A 419 -12.99 -22.50 -2.65
N GLY A 420 -12.60 -21.25 -2.38
CA GLY A 420 -13.47 -20.07 -2.38
C GLY A 420 -13.81 -19.49 -3.75
N GLU A 421 -13.50 -20.20 -4.85
CA GLU A 421 -13.69 -19.72 -6.24
C GLU A 421 -12.98 -18.37 -6.53
N GLY A 422 -11.84 -18.14 -5.88
CA GLY A 422 -11.07 -16.89 -5.99
C GLY A 422 -10.58 -16.65 -7.41
N VAL A 423 -10.12 -17.70 -8.11
CA VAL A 423 -9.67 -17.62 -9.51
C VAL A 423 -10.81 -17.17 -10.42
N GLU A 424 -11.99 -17.75 -10.27
CA GLU A 424 -13.19 -17.42 -11.04
C GLU A 424 -13.60 -15.96 -10.80
N LEU A 425 -13.59 -15.50 -9.55
CA LEU A 425 -13.88 -14.12 -9.20
C LEU A 425 -12.90 -13.15 -9.89
N LEU A 426 -11.59 -13.39 -9.78
CA LEU A 426 -10.59 -12.51 -10.37
C LEU A 426 -10.65 -12.53 -11.91
N VAL A 427 -10.89 -13.68 -12.54
CA VAL A 427 -11.11 -13.75 -13.99
C VAL A 427 -12.33 -12.93 -14.43
N LEU A 428 -13.40 -12.89 -13.62
CA LEU A 428 -14.55 -12.00 -13.87
C LEU A 428 -14.16 -10.52 -13.78
N MET A 429 -13.32 -10.13 -12.81
CA MET A 429 -12.83 -8.76 -12.67
C MET A 429 -11.95 -8.35 -13.86
N LEU A 430 -11.03 -9.23 -14.29
CA LEU A 430 -10.19 -9.01 -15.47
C LEU A 430 -11.03 -8.73 -16.72
N LYS A 431 -12.17 -9.42 -16.84
CA LYS A 431 -13.10 -9.28 -17.98
C LYS A 431 -13.92 -7.99 -17.92
N ALA A 432 -14.24 -7.49 -16.73
CA ALA A 432 -15.10 -6.32 -16.53
C ALA A 432 -14.45 -5.01 -16.97
N LYS A 433 -13.10 -4.93 -16.97
CA LYS A 433 -12.31 -3.74 -17.35
C LYS A 433 -12.56 -2.52 -16.43
N ASN A 434 -12.84 -2.79 -15.17
CA ASN A 434 -13.01 -1.83 -14.08
C ASN A 434 -11.66 -1.49 -13.41
N LEU A 435 -11.66 -0.58 -12.42
CA LEU A 435 -10.48 -0.25 -11.61
C LEU A 435 -9.89 -1.49 -10.91
N SER A 436 -10.73 -2.43 -10.50
CA SER A 436 -10.32 -3.70 -9.89
C SER A 436 -9.49 -4.62 -10.81
N ARG A 437 -9.39 -4.33 -12.12
CA ARG A 437 -8.69 -5.18 -13.08
C ARG A 437 -7.20 -5.30 -12.80
N THR A 438 -6.51 -4.19 -12.51
CA THR A 438 -5.04 -4.18 -12.30
C THR A 438 -4.70 -4.95 -11.02
N ARG A 439 -5.42 -4.66 -9.94
CA ARG A 439 -5.30 -5.38 -8.66
C ARG A 439 -5.62 -6.87 -8.77
N ALA A 440 -6.61 -7.25 -9.59
CA ALA A 440 -6.91 -8.65 -9.86
C ALA A 440 -5.80 -9.36 -10.67
N ILE A 441 -5.06 -8.66 -11.53
CA ILE A 441 -3.88 -9.23 -12.22
C ILE A 441 -2.77 -9.51 -11.20
N LYS A 442 -2.46 -8.52 -10.34
CA LYS A 442 -1.49 -8.67 -9.24
C LYS A 442 -1.86 -9.85 -8.33
N ALA A 443 -3.10 -9.93 -7.85
CA ALA A 443 -3.53 -11.01 -6.96
C ALA A 443 -3.49 -12.40 -7.63
N LEU A 444 -3.79 -12.50 -8.92
CA LEU A 444 -3.61 -13.75 -9.66
C LEU A 444 -2.12 -14.13 -9.78
N ASP A 445 -1.23 -13.16 -9.96
CA ASP A 445 0.21 -13.41 -10.05
C ASP A 445 0.72 -14.10 -8.78
N HIS A 446 0.45 -13.51 -7.62
CA HIS A 446 0.77 -14.10 -6.31
C HIS A 446 0.12 -15.48 -6.09
N ALA A 447 -1.12 -15.67 -6.54
CA ALA A 447 -1.84 -16.93 -6.39
C ALA A 447 -1.23 -18.07 -7.22
N LEU A 448 -0.81 -17.79 -8.47
CA LEU A 448 -0.37 -18.80 -9.43
C LEU A 448 1.12 -19.15 -9.31
N GLN A 449 1.90 -18.35 -8.61
CA GLN A 449 3.34 -18.54 -8.43
C GLN A 449 3.68 -19.78 -7.59
N GLY A 450 4.83 -20.40 -7.85
CA GLY A 450 5.38 -21.51 -7.07
C GLY A 450 4.68 -22.86 -7.28
N ARG A 451 5.19 -23.91 -6.63
CA ARG A 451 4.67 -25.29 -6.76
C ARG A 451 3.21 -25.41 -6.31
N GLU A 452 2.86 -24.73 -5.24
CA GLU A 452 1.53 -24.71 -4.63
C GLU A 452 0.53 -23.89 -5.45
N GLY A 453 1.01 -23.06 -6.38
CA GLY A 453 0.20 -22.36 -7.38
C GLY A 453 -0.20 -23.23 -8.57
N ALA A 454 0.34 -24.45 -8.73
CA ALA A 454 0.06 -25.31 -9.88
C ALA A 454 -1.44 -25.69 -10.03
N PRO A 455 -2.17 -26.08 -8.96
CA PRO A 455 -3.62 -26.32 -9.06
C PRO A 455 -4.39 -25.06 -9.49
N LEU A 456 -3.97 -23.88 -9.04
CA LEU A 456 -4.57 -22.60 -9.41
C LEU A 456 -4.31 -22.25 -10.88
N CYS A 457 -3.14 -22.61 -11.43
CA CYS A 457 -2.84 -22.49 -12.85
C CYS A 457 -3.80 -23.31 -13.71
N GLU A 458 -4.07 -24.57 -13.34
CA GLU A 458 -5.02 -25.41 -14.07
C GLU A 458 -6.43 -24.80 -14.05
N ARG A 459 -6.86 -24.37 -12.87
CA ARG A 459 -8.18 -23.75 -12.65
C ARG A 459 -8.33 -22.43 -13.38
N PHE A 460 -7.26 -21.64 -13.49
CA PHE A 460 -7.24 -20.43 -14.30
C PHE A 460 -7.52 -20.70 -15.78
N VAL A 461 -6.93 -21.75 -16.35
CA VAL A 461 -7.19 -22.15 -17.74
C VAL A 461 -8.63 -22.66 -17.91
N GLU A 462 -9.14 -23.44 -16.95
CA GLU A 462 -10.52 -23.94 -16.95
C GLU A 462 -11.56 -22.82 -16.84
N ALA A 463 -11.29 -21.80 -16.03
CA ALA A 463 -12.12 -20.62 -15.83
C ALA A 463 -12.09 -19.63 -17.03
N LEU A 464 -11.53 -20.03 -18.18
CA LEU A 464 -11.34 -19.20 -19.38
C LEU A 464 -10.39 -18.01 -19.16
N GLY A 465 -9.50 -18.09 -18.18
CA GLY A 465 -8.53 -17.05 -17.85
C GLY A 465 -7.63 -16.66 -19.02
N LEU A 466 -7.19 -17.64 -19.84
CA LEU A 466 -6.36 -17.39 -21.03
C LEU A 466 -6.98 -16.38 -21.99
N LYS A 467 -8.28 -16.51 -22.29
CA LYS A 467 -8.94 -15.58 -23.22
C LYS A 467 -8.89 -14.15 -22.69
N THR A 468 -9.08 -13.98 -21.38
CA THR A 468 -9.13 -12.69 -20.73
C THR A 468 -7.73 -12.09 -20.59
N LEU A 469 -6.75 -12.87 -20.13
CA LEU A 469 -5.34 -12.45 -20.01
C LEU A 469 -4.78 -11.99 -21.36
N PHE A 470 -4.96 -12.79 -22.42
CA PHE A 470 -4.46 -12.41 -23.75
C PHE A 470 -5.19 -11.20 -24.36
N ALA A 471 -6.41 -10.89 -23.93
CA ALA A 471 -7.07 -9.64 -24.32
C ALA A 471 -6.41 -8.42 -23.66
N VAL A 472 -5.94 -8.55 -22.41
CA VAL A 472 -5.17 -7.51 -21.72
C VAL A 472 -3.76 -7.40 -22.31
N PHE A 473 -3.07 -8.53 -22.51
CA PHE A 473 -1.72 -8.61 -23.10
C PHE A 473 -1.61 -7.91 -24.46
N MET A 474 -2.63 -8.05 -25.31
CA MET A 474 -2.67 -7.40 -26.63
C MET A 474 -2.99 -5.90 -26.57
N GLY A 475 -3.32 -5.33 -25.40
CA GLY A 475 -3.69 -3.92 -25.24
C GLY A 475 -4.96 -3.51 -26.00
N ARG A 476 -5.73 -4.46 -26.55
CA ARG A 476 -6.89 -4.18 -27.41
C ARG A 476 -8.13 -3.88 -26.56
N SER A 477 -8.48 -2.61 -26.44
CA SER A 477 -9.87 -2.24 -26.21
C SER A 477 -10.65 -2.50 -27.50
N GLU A 478 -11.46 -3.57 -27.53
CA GLU A 478 -12.40 -3.80 -28.63
C GLU A 478 -13.29 -2.56 -28.81
N GLY A 479 -13.05 -1.79 -29.88
CA GLY A 479 -13.83 -0.62 -30.25
C GLY A 479 -13.05 0.69 -30.14
N GLY A 480 -12.71 1.27 -31.29
CA GLY A 480 -11.95 2.51 -31.46
C GLY A 480 -12.60 3.81 -30.95
N LYS A 481 -13.16 3.80 -29.73
CA LYS A 481 -13.47 5.01 -28.97
C LYS A 481 -12.61 4.99 -27.72
N LYS A 482 -11.69 5.95 -27.62
CA LYS A 482 -10.92 6.29 -26.42
C LYS A 482 -11.88 6.64 -25.26
N LYS A 483 -12.47 5.63 -24.61
CA LYS A 483 -12.72 5.74 -23.17
C LYS A 483 -11.35 5.66 -22.52
N LYS A 484 -11.09 6.47 -21.49
CA LYS A 484 -9.97 6.27 -20.54
C LYS A 484 -10.15 4.87 -19.93
N SER A 485 -9.79 3.80 -20.63
CA SER A 485 -9.44 2.57 -19.93
C SER A 485 -8.11 2.85 -19.27
N VAL A 486 -7.97 2.50 -17.99
CA VAL A 486 -6.68 2.50 -17.29
C VAL A 486 -5.65 1.88 -18.24
N ALA A 487 -4.67 2.69 -18.65
CA ALA A 487 -3.58 2.21 -19.47
C ALA A 487 -2.82 1.18 -18.61
N THR A 488 -2.49 0.03 -19.19
CA THR A 488 -1.68 -0.97 -18.49
C THR A 488 -0.35 -0.32 -18.11
N THR A 489 -0.04 -0.32 -16.81
CA THR A 489 1.23 0.18 -16.30
C THR A 489 2.36 -0.79 -16.65
N HIS A 490 3.60 -0.41 -16.33
CA HIS A 490 4.71 -1.35 -16.43
C HIS A 490 4.56 -2.51 -15.45
N GLU A 491 4.15 -2.23 -14.22
CA GLU A 491 3.86 -3.26 -13.20
C GLU A 491 2.78 -4.23 -13.68
N ASP A 492 1.70 -3.73 -14.32
CA ASP A 492 0.69 -4.61 -14.92
C ASP A 492 1.31 -5.53 -15.98
N THR A 493 2.27 -5.03 -16.76
CA THR A 493 2.98 -5.80 -17.79
C THR A 493 3.84 -6.89 -17.17
N GLU A 494 4.56 -6.55 -16.10
CA GLU A 494 5.37 -7.48 -15.33
C GLU A 494 4.51 -8.61 -14.74
N HIS A 495 3.43 -8.27 -14.02
CA HIS A 495 2.50 -9.27 -13.47
C HIS A 495 1.87 -10.15 -14.56
N MET A 496 1.54 -9.60 -15.73
CA MET A 496 1.05 -10.39 -16.86
C MET A 496 2.09 -11.38 -17.39
N LEU A 497 3.35 -10.97 -17.50
CA LEU A 497 4.44 -11.83 -17.94
C LEU A 497 4.79 -12.89 -16.87
N SER A 498 4.70 -12.51 -15.60
CA SER A 498 4.87 -13.43 -14.46
C SER A 498 3.76 -14.49 -14.42
N LEU A 499 2.51 -14.09 -14.67
CA LEU A 499 1.40 -15.04 -14.86
C LEU A 499 1.67 -16.03 -16.00
N LEU A 500 2.13 -15.55 -17.15
CA LEU A 500 2.48 -16.42 -18.27
C LEU A 500 3.63 -17.36 -17.91
N SER A 501 4.66 -16.86 -17.23
CA SER A 501 5.78 -17.64 -16.71
C SER A 501 5.31 -18.75 -15.77
N SER A 502 4.45 -18.43 -14.81
CA SER A 502 3.85 -19.41 -13.87
C SER A 502 3.04 -20.47 -14.60
N LEU A 503 2.22 -20.09 -15.60
CA LEU A 503 1.50 -21.06 -16.44
C LEU A 503 2.45 -21.95 -17.24
N PHE A 504 3.57 -21.40 -17.75
CA PHE A 504 4.58 -22.17 -18.47
C PHE A 504 5.43 -23.07 -17.56
N THR A 505 5.59 -22.70 -16.30
CA THR A 505 6.34 -23.50 -15.33
C THR A 505 5.48 -24.64 -14.78
N SER A 506 4.24 -24.33 -14.41
CA SER A 506 3.41 -25.21 -13.59
C SER A 506 2.49 -26.14 -14.40
N LEU A 507 2.07 -25.76 -15.61
CA LEU A 507 1.22 -26.64 -16.43
C LEU A 507 2.07 -27.74 -17.09
N PRO A 508 1.80 -29.04 -16.83
CA PRO A 508 2.63 -30.11 -17.37
C PRO A 508 2.55 -30.17 -18.90
N SER A 509 3.69 -30.45 -19.54
CA SER A 509 3.78 -30.65 -20.99
C SER A 509 2.85 -31.76 -21.49
N ASP A 510 2.44 -31.69 -22.75
CA ASP A 510 1.51 -32.63 -23.39
C ASP A 510 0.09 -32.72 -22.78
N THR A 511 -0.26 -31.86 -21.80
CA THR A 511 -1.63 -31.79 -21.25
C THR A 511 -2.56 -30.92 -22.12
N PRO A 512 -3.89 -31.17 -22.12
CA PRO A 512 -4.82 -30.31 -22.85
C PRO A 512 -4.79 -28.83 -22.42
N LEU A 513 -4.47 -28.55 -21.16
CA LEU A 513 -4.38 -27.19 -20.62
C LEU A 513 -3.15 -26.45 -21.16
N ARG A 514 -1.98 -27.10 -21.12
CA ARG A 514 -0.74 -26.60 -21.74
C ARG A 514 -0.91 -26.35 -23.23
N MET A 515 -1.57 -27.28 -23.91
CA MET A 515 -1.82 -27.18 -25.34
C MET A 515 -2.77 -26.03 -25.72
N ARG A 516 -3.73 -25.68 -24.85
CA ARG A 516 -4.55 -24.47 -25.01
C ARG A 516 -3.72 -23.20 -24.84
N LEU A 517 -2.77 -23.17 -23.89
CA LEU A 517 -1.85 -22.05 -23.71
C LEU A 517 -0.99 -21.84 -24.96
N LEU A 518 -0.34 -22.90 -25.45
CA LEU A 518 0.47 -22.84 -26.68
C LEU A 518 -0.34 -22.39 -27.90
N ALA A 519 -1.58 -22.86 -28.04
CA ALA A 519 -2.46 -22.45 -29.13
C ALA A 519 -2.71 -20.92 -29.18
N LYS A 520 -2.62 -20.22 -28.03
CA LYS A 520 -2.73 -18.74 -27.98
C LYS A 520 -1.58 -18.02 -28.68
N PHE A 521 -0.41 -18.63 -28.75
CA PHE A 521 0.76 -18.08 -29.44
C PHE A 521 0.80 -18.41 -30.94
N VAL A 522 0.07 -19.44 -31.37
CA VAL A 522 0.00 -19.88 -32.77
C VAL A 522 -1.22 -19.30 -33.51
N GLU A 523 -2.29 -18.95 -32.79
CA GLU A 523 -3.48 -18.35 -33.42
C GLU A 523 -3.18 -16.99 -34.10
N SER A 524 -4.00 -16.64 -35.10
CA SER A 524 -3.96 -15.35 -35.78
C SER A 524 -2.60 -14.96 -36.36
N ASP A 525 -1.90 -15.90 -37.01
CA ASP A 525 -0.60 -15.65 -37.64
C ASP A 525 0.47 -15.18 -36.64
N TYR A 526 0.51 -15.82 -35.46
CA TYR A 526 1.51 -15.57 -34.41
C TYR A 526 1.46 -14.14 -33.82
N GLU A 527 0.31 -13.46 -33.84
CA GLU A 527 0.19 -12.07 -33.37
C GLU A 527 0.60 -11.86 -31.90
N LYS A 528 0.62 -12.92 -31.08
CA LYS A 528 1.05 -12.87 -29.67
C LYS A 528 2.57 -12.95 -29.55
N VAL A 529 3.22 -13.67 -30.46
CA VAL A 529 4.68 -13.65 -30.60
C VAL A 529 5.12 -12.27 -31.08
N ASP A 530 4.39 -11.66 -32.03
CA ASP A 530 4.62 -10.26 -32.43
C ASP A 530 4.57 -9.33 -31.23
N ARG A 531 3.47 -9.39 -30.44
CA ARG A 531 3.32 -8.53 -29.25
C ARG A 531 4.39 -8.80 -28.19
N LEU A 532 4.79 -10.05 -27.98
CA LEU A 532 5.87 -10.39 -27.05
C LEU A 532 7.19 -9.75 -27.48
N CYS A 533 7.51 -9.79 -28.78
CA CYS A 533 8.70 -9.11 -29.31
C CYS A 533 8.62 -7.58 -29.16
N GLU A 534 7.45 -6.98 -29.41
CA GLU A 534 7.24 -5.55 -29.19
C GLU A 534 7.49 -5.15 -27.73
N LEU A 535 6.92 -5.90 -26.79
CA LEU A 535 7.13 -5.69 -25.35
C LEU A 535 8.61 -5.81 -24.98
N ARG A 536 9.29 -6.83 -25.49
CA ARG A 536 10.73 -7.05 -25.28
C ARG A 536 11.54 -5.81 -25.66
N GLU A 537 11.29 -5.22 -26.83
CA GLU A 537 12.02 -4.00 -27.20
C GLU A 537 11.62 -2.77 -26.40
N GLU A 538 10.33 -2.65 -26.03
CA GLU A 538 9.85 -1.55 -25.20
C GLU A 538 10.62 -1.55 -23.86
N LEU A 539 10.84 -2.74 -23.29
CA LEU A 539 11.60 -2.98 -22.06
C LEU A 539 13.10 -2.75 -22.26
N GLU A 540 13.72 -3.30 -23.30
CA GLU A 540 15.14 -3.04 -23.59
C GLU A 540 15.42 -1.55 -23.78
N ARG A 541 14.59 -0.86 -24.57
CA ARG A 541 14.72 0.60 -24.74
C ARG A 541 14.49 1.36 -23.43
N ARG A 542 13.71 0.83 -22.50
CA ARG A 542 13.51 1.45 -21.19
C ARG A 542 14.77 1.30 -20.34
N ILE A 543 15.31 0.09 -20.24
CA ILE A 543 16.55 -0.22 -19.52
C ILE A 543 17.72 0.62 -20.08
N GLU A 544 17.89 0.64 -21.40
CA GLU A 544 18.94 1.44 -22.07
C GLU A 544 18.81 2.95 -21.83
N ARG A 545 17.59 3.46 -21.58
CA ARG A 545 17.34 4.89 -21.29
C ARG A 545 17.44 5.23 -19.82
N GLY A 546 17.14 4.27 -18.95
CA GLY A 546 17.16 4.41 -17.50
C GLY A 546 18.56 4.36 -16.92
N VAL A 547 19.38 3.45 -17.45
CA VAL A 547 20.77 3.26 -17.02
C VAL A 547 21.68 4.27 -17.71
N ASP A 548 22.20 5.28 -16.99
CA ASP A 548 23.18 6.24 -17.54
C ASP A 548 24.52 5.50 -17.79
N PRO A 549 25.01 5.43 -19.05
CA PRO A 549 26.25 4.72 -19.37
C PRO A 549 27.48 5.24 -18.62
N ALA A 550 27.48 6.51 -18.18
CA ALA A 550 28.59 7.06 -17.41
C ALA A 550 28.57 6.58 -15.96
N ILE A 551 27.38 6.40 -15.39
CA ILE A 551 27.20 5.93 -14.01
C ILE A 551 27.40 4.41 -13.97
N ALA A 552 26.88 3.68 -14.97
CA ALA A 552 27.01 2.24 -15.08
C ALA A 552 28.47 1.72 -15.11
N THR A 553 29.44 2.55 -15.53
CA THR A 553 30.86 2.16 -15.48
C THR A 553 31.51 2.31 -14.11
N GLU A 554 30.86 3.03 -13.21
CA GLU A 554 31.30 3.27 -11.83
C GLU A 554 30.62 2.32 -10.84
N MET A 555 29.48 1.74 -11.23
CA MET A 555 28.72 0.76 -10.45
C MET A 555 29.37 -0.62 -10.49
N ASP A 556 29.22 -1.39 -9.42
CA ASP A 556 29.53 -2.82 -9.45
C ASP A 556 28.41 -3.63 -10.15
N GLU A 557 28.61 -4.94 -10.26
CA GLU A 557 27.69 -5.83 -10.99
C GLU A 557 26.31 -5.92 -10.32
N ASP A 558 26.26 -5.90 -8.98
CA ASP A 558 25.03 -6.02 -8.20
C ASP A 558 24.24 -4.70 -8.24
N GLU A 559 24.91 -3.56 -8.05
CA GLU A 559 24.34 -2.23 -8.17
C GLU A 559 23.75 -2.01 -9.56
N LEU A 560 24.50 -2.38 -10.61
CA LEU A 560 24.02 -2.26 -11.99
C LEU A 560 22.82 -3.17 -12.25
N TYR A 561 22.77 -4.36 -11.66
CA TYR A 561 21.63 -5.26 -11.77
C TYR A 561 20.38 -4.68 -11.10
N LEU A 562 20.51 -4.11 -9.90
CA LEU A 562 19.41 -3.42 -9.20
C LEU A 562 18.87 -2.23 -10.02
N GLU A 563 19.74 -1.39 -10.56
CA GLU A 563 19.33 -0.27 -11.42
C GLU A 563 18.61 -0.74 -12.69
N LYS A 564 19.05 -1.86 -13.28
CA LYS A 564 18.32 -2.46 -14.41
C LYS A 564 16.96 -3.00 -13.98
N LEU A 565 16.82 -3.57 -12.78
CA LEU A 565 15.53 -4.05 -12.24
C LEU A 565 14.53 -2.89 -12.11
N ASP A 566 14.94 -1.75 -11.55
CA ASP A 566 14.11 -0.54 -11.44
C ASP A 566 13.64 -0.03 -12.82
N ASN A 567 14.42 -0.33 -13.86
CA ASN A 567 14.13 0.01 -15.23
C ASN A 567 13.43 -1.09 -16.05
N GLY A 568 13.01 -2.19 -15.42
CA GLY A 568 12.16 -3.22 -16.01
C GLY A 568 12.87 -4.48 -16.50
N LEU A 569 14.07 -4.78 -15.98
CA LEU A 569 14.80 -6.01 -16.30
C LEU A 569 14.02 -7.27 -15.96
N PHE A 570 13.31 -7.31 -14.83
CA PHE A 570 12.55 -8.50 -14.44
C PHE A 570 11.45 -8.83 -15.46
N ALA A 571 10.71 -7.83 -15.93
CA ALA A 571 9.76 -7.99 -17.02
C ALA A 571 10.44 -8.49 -18.32
N LEU A 572 11.65 -8.01 -18.64
CA LEU A 572 12.40 -8.49 -19.80
C LEU A 572 12.80 -9.97 -19.66
N GLN A 573 13.30 -10.37 -18.48
CA GLN A 573 13.65 -11.74 -18.16
C GLN A 573 12.44 -12.68 -18.28
N LEU A 574 11.27 -12.25 -17.79
CA LEU A 574 10.02 -13.00 -17.91
C LEU A 574 9.54 -13.09 -19.37
N ALA A 575 9.68 -12.04 -20.16
CA ALA A 575 9.35 -12.05 -21.59
C ALA A 575 10.22 -13.06 -22.36
N ASP A 576 11.52 -13.07 -22.07
CA ASP A 576 12.50 -13.97 -22.70
C ASP A 576 12.31 -15.42 -22.23
N TYR A 577 11.91 -15.62 -20.98
CA TYR A 577 11.51 -16.93 -20.45
C TYR A 577 10.30 -17.50 -21.20
N VAL A 578 9.25 -16.69 -21.37
CA VAL A 578 8.06 -17.07 -22.15
C VAL A 578 8.43 -17.35 -23.61
N ALA A 579 9.26 -16.51 -24.23
CA ALA A 579 9.71 -16.69 -25.61
C ALA A 579 10.46 -18.01 -25.79
N ALA A 580 11.31 -18.38 -24.82
CA ALA A 580 12.06 -19.62 -24.84
C ALA A 580 11.15 -20.86 -24.79
N TRP A 581 10.14 -20.85 -23.91
CA TRP A 581 9.13 -21.92 -23.84
C TRP A 581 8.34 -22.07 -25.13
N VAL A 582 7.90 -20.95 -25.72
CA VAL A 582 7.16 -20.96 -26.99
C VAL A 582 8.03 -21.53 -28.13
N CYS A 583 9.34 -21.27 -28.12
CA CYS A 583 10.27 -21.86 -29.09
C CYS A 583 10.50 -23.35 -28.86
N MET A 584 10.65 -23.75 -27.60
CA MET A 584 10.97 -25.12 -27.20
C MET A 584 9.80 -26.08 -27.45
N GLU A 585 8.56 -25.65 -27.19
CA GLU A 585 7.36 -26.46 -27.37
C GLU A 585 6.56 -26.14 -28.66
N ASP A 586 7.19 -25.54 -29.66
CA ASP A 586 6.57 -25.15 -30.94
C ASP A 586 5.88 -26.33 -31.68
N ASP A 587 6.42 -27.55 -31.52
CA ASP A 587 5.83 -28.78 -32.07
C ASP A 587 4.58 -29.27 -31.34
N GLY A 588 4.31 -28.79 -30.12
CA GLY A 588 3.16 -29.19 -29.30
C GLY A 588 1.86 -29.03 -30.07
N VAL A 589 1.62 -27.85 -30.67
CA VAL A 589 0.39 -27.53 -31.40
C VAL A 589 0.17 -28.43 -32.63
N ARG A 590 1.24 -28.98 -33.25
CA ARG A 590 1.11 -29.94 -34.37
C ARG A 590 0.45 -31.25 -33.94
N ARG A 591 0.55 -31.66 -32.67
CA ARG A 591 -0.13 -32.87 -32.15
C ARG A 591 -1.64 -32.69 -32.00
N LEU A 592 -2.13 -31.44 -31.90
CA LEU A 592 -3.55 -31.09 -31.84
C LEU A 592 -4.22 -31.07 -33.22
N SER A 593 -3.45 -30.88 -34.30
CA SER A 593 -3.96 -30.85 -35.67
C SER A 593 -3.62 -32.15 -36.39
N PRO A 594 -4.60 -32.98 -36.82
CA PRO A 594 -4.28 -34.12 -37.66
C PRO A 594 -3.58 -33.65 -38.95
N PRO A 595 -2.67 -34.46 -39.53
CA PRO A 595 -2.05 -34.11 -40.79
C PRO A 595 -3.14 -33.90 -41.86
N PRO A 596 -3.03 -32.88 -42.73
CA PRO A 596 -4.00 -32.68 -43.80
C PRO A 596 -4.04 -33.94 -44.67
N GLU A 597 -5.24 -34.48 -44.91
CA GLU A 597 -5.42 -35.64 -45.79
C GLU A 597 -4.73 -35.38 -47.14
N PRO A 598 -3.99 -36.36 -47.69
CA PRO A 598 -3.28 -36.18 -48.95
C PRO A 598 -4.30 -35.94 -50.07
N ARG A 599 -4.44 -34.68 -50.50
CA ARG A 599 -5.26 -34.32 -51.64
C ARG A 599 -4.70 -34.97 -52.90
N SER A 600 -5.47 -35.87 -53.46
CA SER A 600 -5.16 -36.64 -54.65
C SER A 600 -5.27 -35.80 -55.94
N HIS A 601 -4.43 -34.77 -56.15
CA HIS A 601 -4.22 -34.18 -57.48
C HIS A 601 -2.86 -33.47 -57.60
N PRO A 602 -2.03 -33.79 -58.62
CA PRO A 602 -0.78 -33.08 -58.85
C PRO A 602 -1.06 -31.84 -59.72
N ARG A 603 -0.97 -30.64 -59.13
CA ARG A 603 -0.86 -29.40 -59.90
C ARG A 603 0.24 -28.49 -59.35
N SER A 604 1.29 -28.37 -60.16
CA SER A 604 2.27 -27.28 -60.31
C SER A 604 2.63 -26.43 -59.08
N SER A 605 3.83 -26.71 -58.56
CA SER A 605 4.86 -25.74 -58.13
C SER A 605 4.40 -24.29 -57.85
N ARG A 606 3.73 -24.11 -56.72
CA ARG A 606 4.01 -22.99 -55.82
C ARG A 606 4.42 -23.62 -54.51
N THR A 607 5.61 -23.28 -54.03
CA THR A 607 6.07 -23.57 -52.67
C THR A 607 4.99 -23.13 -51.70
N HIS A 608 4.16 -24.09 -51.26
CA HIS A 608 3.39 -23.94 -50.04
C HIS A 608 4.43 -23.85 -48.93
N ALA A 609 4.62 -22.64 -48.40
CA ALA A 609 5.40 -22.46 -47.17
C ALA A 609 4.78 -23.38 -46.11
N ASP A 610 5.64 -24.21 -45.50
CA ASP A 610 5.34 -24.95 -44.28
C ASP A 610 4.73 -23.96 -43.26
N PRO A 611 3.76 -24.35 -42.39
CA PRO A 611 3.29 -23.44 -41.37
C PRO A 611 4.50 -22.97 -40.57
N THR A 612 4.80 -21.67 -40.66
CA THR A 612 5.97 -21.02 -40.07
C THR A 612 5.99 -21.34 -38.59
N GLN A 613 6.95 -22.12 -38.14
CA GLN A 613 7.16 -22.45 -36.73
C GLN A 613 7.19 -21.16 -35.90
N ALA A 614 6.55 -21.12 -34.71
CA ALA A 614 6.60 -19.96 -33.81
C ALA A 614 8.04 -19.54 -33.53
N ARG A 615 8.96 -20.51 -33.45
CA ARG A 615 10.41 -20.29 -33.38
C ARG A 615 10.94 -19.56 -34.61
N ASP A 616 10.57 -20.00 -35.81
CA ASP A 616 11.05 -19.40 -37.06
C ASP A 616 10.48 -17.98 -37.25
N HIS A 617 9.25 -17.76 -36.78
CA HIS A 617 8.63 -16.42 -36.71
C HIS A 617 9.37 -15.51 -35.73
N LEU A 618 9.67 -16.00 -34.51
CA LEU A 618 10.48 -15.26 -33.53
C LEU A 618 11.85 -14.88 -34.09
N LYS A 619 12.56 -15.85 -34.71
CA LYS A 619 13.85 -15.58 -35.38
C LYS A 619 13.73 -14.50 -36.45
N MET A 620 12.67 -14.55 -37.26
CA MET A 620 12.41 -13.53 -38.27
C MET A 620 12.24 -12.15 -37.64
N LEU A 621 11.46 -12.03 -36.57
CA LEU A 621 11.23 -10.76 -35.86
C LEU A 621 12.49 -10.19 -35.22
N LEU A 622 13.28 -11.03 -34.54
CA LEU A 622 14.55 -10.64 -33.95
C LEU A 622 15.54 -10.16 -35.02
N SER A 623 15.65 -10.89 -36.14
CA SER A 623 16.56 -10.53 -37.23
C SER A 623 16.25 -9.19 -37.89
N ARG A 624 14.98 -8.76 -37.91
CA ARG A 624 14.57 -7.44 -38.43
C ARG A 624 15.10 -6.28 -37.59
N ARG A 625 15.64 -6.57 -36.40
CA ARG A 625 16.13 -5.59 -35.42
C ARG A 625 17.57 -5.86 -35.01
N ASP A 626 18.31 -6.58 -35.85
CA ASP A 626 19.70 -6.94 -35.61
C ASP A 626 19.92 -7.75 -34.32
N LYS A 627 18.89 -8.49 -33.87
CA LYS A 627 18.93 -9.42 -32.73
C LYS A 627 18.78 -10.87 -33.17
N SER A 628 19.07 -11.79 -32.26
CA SER A 628 19.10 -13.23 -32.46
C SER A 628 18.61 -13.96 -31.21
N LEU A 629 18.46 -15.29 -31.29
CA LEU A 629 18.16 -16.10 -30.10
C LEU A 629 19.28 -16.05 -29.05
N ARG A 630 20.50 -15.65 -29.43
CA ARG A 630 21.62 -15.48 -28.47
C ARG A 630 21.40 -14.31 -27.52
N ASP A 631 20.69 -13.27 -27.97
CA ASP A 631 20.35 -12.13 -27.11
C ASP A 631 19.34 -12.54 -26.03
N ILE A 632 18.42 -13.46 -26.36
CA ILE A 632 17.51 -14.07 -25.39
C ILE A 632 18.29 -14.96 -24.42
N VAL A 633 19.22 -15.79 -24.93
CA VAL A 633 20.08 -16.65 -24.09
C VAL A 633 20.85 -15.81 -23.07
N ALA A 634 21.45 -14.69 -23.49
CA ALA A 634 22.19 -13.82 -22.58
C ALA A 634 21.33 -13.28 -21.42
N VAL A 635 20.08 -12.88 -21.70
CA VAL A 635 19.13 -12.45 -20.66
C VAL A 635 18.76 -13.59 -19.73
N LEU A 636 18.55 -14.81 -20.25
CA LEU A 636 18.24 -15.98 -19.43
C LEU A 636 19.41 -16.45 -18.57
N ASP A 637 20.65 -16.31 -19.07
CA ASP A 637 21.87 -16.59 -18.30
C ASP A 637 22.04 -15.57 -17.16
N GLU A 638 21.92 -14.26 -17.45
CA GLU A 638 21.92 -13.21 -16.42
C GLU A 638 20.82 -13.46 -15.38
N TYR A 639 19.64 -13.90 -15.82
CA TYR A 639 18.55 -14.24 -14.92
C TYR A 639 18.86 -15.44 -14.03
N ARG A 640 19.39 -16.52 -14.61
CA ARG A 640 19.77 -17.73 -13.88
C ARG A 640 20.79 -17.42 -12.79
N ASP A 641 21.80 -16.63 -13.13
CA ASP A 641 22.94 -16.37 -12.27
C ASP A 641 22.51 -15.54 -11.04
N ASN A 642 21.49 -14.67 -11.19
CA ASN A 642 20.94 -13.83 -10.12
C ASN A 642 19.77 -14.44 -9.32
N ILE A 643 19.38 -15.69 -9.57
CA ILE A 643 18.38 -16.36 -8.71
C ILE A 643 19.05 -16.84 -7.42
N GLY A 644 18.53 -16.42 -6.26
CA GLY A 644 18.96 -16.94 -4.96
C GLY A 644 18.73 -18.46 -4.84
N VAL A 645 19.68 -19.15 -4.22
CA VAL A 645 19.57 -20.57 -3.86
C VAL A 645 19.73 -20.69 -2.35
N ASP A 646 18.89 -21.52 -1.73
CA ASP A 646 18.97 -21.80 -0.30
C ASP A 646 20.16 -22.73 -0.02
N ASP A 647 21.35 -22.15 0.15
CA ASP A 647 22.59 -22.88 0.41
C ASP A 647 22.60 -23.61 1.79
N ASP A 648 21.62 -23.33 2.65
CA ASP A 648 21.46 -23.90 3.99
C ASP A 648 20.60 -25.18 4.04
N LEU A 649 20.12 -25.69 2.90
CA LEU A 649 19.34 -26.93 2.86
C LEU A 649 20.21 -28.18 3.08
N PRO A 650 19.73 -29.19 3.84
CA PRO A 650 20.41 -30.48 3.97
C PRO A 650 20.69 -31.13 2.60
N GLU A 651 21.82 -31.84 2.44
CA GLU A 651 22.19 -32.50 1.16
C GLU A 651 21.11 -33.47 0.60
N ASP A 652 20.23 -34.01 1.46
CA ASP A 652 19.14 -34.91 1.10
C ASP A 652 17.77 -34.21 0.89
N ALA A 653 17.72 -32.87 0.98
CA ALA A 653 16.49 -32.12 0.77
C ALA A 653 16.07 -32.15 -0.72
N PRO A 654 14.75 -32.09 -1.03
CA PRO A 654 14.33 -31.84 -2.40
C PRO A 654 14.91 -30.49 -2.88
N PRO A 655 15.17 -30.33 -4.20
CA PRO A 655 15.71 -29.09 -4.71
C PRO A 655 14.81 -27.92 -4.30
N SER A 656 15.41 -26.78 -3.96
CA SER A 656 14.69 -25.53 -3.72
C SER A 656 13.99 -25.07 -5.00
N GLU A 657 13.00 -24.18 -4.86
CA GLU A 657 12.38 -23.57 -6.04
C GLU A 657 13.39 -22.77 -6.88
N GLY A 658 14.37 -22.14 -6.22
CA GLY A 658 15.48 -21.44 -6.88
C GLY A 658 16.33 -22.36 -7.74
N GLU A 659 16.68 -23.54 -7.23
CA GLU A 659 17.44 -24.56 -7.99
C GLU A 659 16.65 -25.10 -9.17
N GLU A 660 15.36 -25.38 -9.00
CA GLU A 660 14.50 -25.83 -10.11
C GLU A 660 14.40 -24.74 -11.19
N ARG A 661 14.22 -23.48 -10.79
CA ARG A 661 14.15 -22.36 -11.72
C ARG A 661 15.46 -22.18 -12.49
N ARG A 662 16.61 -22.27 -11.80
CA ARG A 662 17.94 -22.25 -12.44
C ARG A 662 18.10 -23.41 -13.44
N ALA A 663 17.66 -24.61 -13.07
CA ALA A 663 17.73 -25.78 -13.94
C ALA A 663 16.84 -25.63 -15.19
N ILE A 664 15.64 -25.07 -15.06
CA ILE A 664 14.76 -24.79 -16.20
C ILE A 664 15.40 -23.76 -17.13
N LEU A 665 15.94 -22.66 -16.59
CA LEU A 665 16.61 -21.62 -17.37
C LEU A 665 17.82 -22.16 -18.14
N ASP A 666 18.67 -22.97 -17.50
CA ASP A 666 19.82 -23.61 -18.14
C ASP A 666 19.40 -24.54 -19.29
N GLN A 667 18.32 -25.31 -19.12
CA GLN A 667 17.79 -26.17 -20.19
C GLN A 667 17.22 -25.37 -21.36
N LEU A 668 16.48 -24.30 -21.08
CA LEU A 668 15.92 -23.40 -22.10
C LEU A 668 17.03 -22.68 -22.86
N ALA A 669 18.04 -22.15 -22.16
CA ALA A 669 19.20 -21.49 -22.76
C ALA A 669 19.95 -22.44 -23.71
N ARG A 670 20.31 -23.65 -23.25
CA ARG A 670 20.97 -24.67 -24.08
C ARG A 670 20.15 -25.07 -25.30
N TYR A 671 18.83 -25.19 -25.13
CA TYR A 671 17.95 -25.46 -26.26
C TYR A 671 18.02 -24.33 -27.29
N LEU A 672 17.85 -23.08 -26.86
CA LEU A 672 17.90 -21.91 -27.73
C LEU A 672 19.24 -21.78 -28.45
N GLU A 673 20.37 -22.01 -27.75
CA GLU A 673 21.70 -22.05 -28.36
C GLU A 673 21.82 -23.10 -29.47
N SER A 674 21.24 -24.29 -29.25
CA SER A 674 21.29 -25.38 -30.23
C SER A 674 20.52 -25.06 -31.52
N VAL A 675 19.56 -24.14 -31.45
CA VAL A 675 18.73 -23.71 -32.57
C VAL A 675 19.03 -22.28 -33.04
N ALA A 676 19.96 -21.55 -32.42
CA ALA A 676 20.23 -20.12 -32.68
C ALA A 676 20.81 -19.84 -34.07
#